data_AF-A0A6L8EXV7-F1
#
_entry.id   AF-A0A6L8EXV7-F1
#
_cell.length_a   1.000
_cell.length_b   1.000
_cell.length_c   1.000
_cell.angle_alpha   90.00
_cell.angle_beta   90.00
_cell.angle_gamma   90.00
#
_symmetry.space_group_name_H-M   'P 1'
#
loop_
_entity.id
_entity.type
_entity.pdbx_description
1 polymer ?
#
loop_
_entity_poly.entity_id
_entity_poly.type
_entity_poly.pdbx_seq_one_letter_code
_entity_poly.pdbx_strand_id
1 'polypeptide(L)'
;MVNDNVELIHRILSGEDEAFSVLVRKYQRRVHALIWRKIGDFHIAEEITQDAFLQAYKKLSTLKNPKLFDGWLYVIANRLCLNWIQRNKPAIHQQSIENTPIEEIEKSSYANYESEHREIEAAEHQREIVKNLLEQLPESERTVVTLHYLGEMTCKAIGEFLGVSANTVKSRLQRARNRLKEQENMIRETLGSVQLPANFTENIMRQAAEIKPVAPTSSKPLVPWAASAATAIFIFLIMGVGSEYLARFQNPYNVNAHSETTIEIIDAPIVLDIQAKRDLRNQAGRFETDDKRGGIGPQASEPFVLAAATEVADQKSTSTKQQWMQASGPEGVSILGFLASAKGDVYATSPIGIYRLTPDKETWTLVNGSVTNGQLYPMPMAEQGDRLYIVSVKEVLSSTDRGKTWHTLGSRPEGKAKGLIVTEEAFYLVTDKKGVFRSTDAGKQWTAFNDGFKFDAETSAPKITTVTSIGNTVFVLTDLDLYRLHSDRWEKLPIEPPNIFDSFDSSAASGNDLYVAACHDYSRMKIKPSELKVDAAEVKAHLASIKSGKTRWTLFRSTDLGNSWVEITPQNAPFTMRQAIDIKLIAAGETLLVAGGRYGMRSRDDGQTWTALGEIPYTPSYTPDAGINDNTFYAGKYEVYRTTNGGESWHPFMRGMIGTQMRNLVAFKNGLYVHNDWKIVKSTDSGETWTPVNFRAGWNSPRDPDFPNQRLVVADDVPYGVFLEKNKRGIFGSPTIRKSKLRIFQLSADGNTLMPVKGLPSLEFDDELHSKDLSAGEVTLGELAVSDKTFYIEYRRELFKCKPGTLKWQSTGLTDSGKQPANSRKGFQLAVSGKTIYVGMRDGKLFQSFDEGTTWKDVTPNLPLQFKRFKEITFVGSSVYVSTDKGVLTSQNGEHWRVLTDTEGERLIVASLAVDDTTVYGVCNAGAYRLDNHGKWKKVSPEVPDGIRELVFANNKLYIITNKRGMFHVSLGNEKG
;
A
#
# COMPACT_ATOMS: atom_id res chain seq x y z
N MET A 1 25.54 34.33 -13.04
CA MET A 1 26.95 34.20 -13.48
C MET A 1 27.22 32.73 -13.69
N VAL A 2 27.71 32.33 -14.88
CA VAL A 2 28.14 30.95 -15.13
C VAL A 2 29.60 30.88 -14.73
N ASN A 3 29.92 30.40 -13.52
CA ASN A 3 31.31 30.25 -13.12
C ASN A 3 31.99 29.18 -13.98
N ASP A 4 33.18 29.50 -14.47
CA ASP A 4 34.00 28.59 -15.28
C ASP A 4 34.45 27.41 -14.39
N ASN A 5 34.44 26.19 -14.93
CA ASN A 5 34.90 25.00 -14.20
C ASN A 5 36.34 25.17 -13.72
N VAL A 6 37.16 25.84 -14.52
CA VAL A 6 38.55 26.14 -14.20
C VAL A 6 38.65 26.99 -12.94
N GLU A 7 37.81 28.02 -12.82
CA GLU A 7 37.75 28.92 -11.66
C GLU A 7 37.29 28.18 -10.39
N LEU A 8 36.25 27.35 -10.51
CA LEU A 8 35.76 26.54 -9.38
C LEU A 8 36.82 25.55 -8.89
N ILE A 9 37.54 24.89 -9.80
CA ILE A 9 38.61 23.94 -9.44
C ILE A 9 39.75 24.66 -8.72
N HIS A 10 40.17 25.85 -9.17
CA HIS A 10 41.20 26.62 -8.50
C HIS A 10 40.79 27.01 -7.07
N ARG A 11 39.55 27.44 -6.87
CA ARG A 11 39.01 27.80 -5.53
C ARG A 11 38.98 26.60 -4.59
N ILE A 12 38.58 25.43 -5.09
CA ILE A 12 38.60 24.19 -4.30
C ILE A 12 40.03 23.83 -3.88
N LEU A 13 41.00 23.91 -4.80
CA LEU A 13 42.41 23.65 -4.50
C LEU A 13 43.02 24.69 -3.54
N SER A 14 42.42 25.88 -3.46
CA SER A 14 42.77 26.93 -2.49
C SER A 14 42.09 26.77 -1.12
N GLY A 15 41.30 25.71 -0.91
CA GLY A 15 40.65 25.40 0.37
C GLY A 15 39.26 26.01 0.55
N GLU A 16 38.63 26.48 -0.52
CA GLU A 16 37.22 26.91 -0.49
C GLU A 16 36.29 25.74 -0.78
N ASP A 17 35.96 24.95 0.25
CA ASP A 17 35.12 23.75 0.13
C ASP A 17 33.73 24.06 -0.47
N GLU A 18 33.20 25.26 -0.24
CA GLU A 18 31.93 25.71 -0.82
C GLU A 18 31.94 25.74 -2.37
N ALA A 19 33.09 25.93 -3.01
CA ALA A 19 33.20 25.85 -4.46
C ALA A 19 32.99 24.42 -4.99
N PHE A 20 33.28 23.40 -4.17
CA PHE A 20 33.01 22.00 -4.53
C PHE A 20 31.52 21.71 -4.55
N SER A 21 30.72 22.31 -3.66
CA SER A 21 29.26 22.15 -3.65
C SER A 21 28.61 22.66 -4.95
N VAL A 22 29.16 23.72 -5.55
CA VAL A 22 28.72 24.27 -6.84
C VAL A 22 29.06 23.30 -7.98
N LEU A 23 30.23 22.67 -7.91
CA LEU A 23 30.68 21.67 -8.88
C LEU A 23 29.83 20.39 -8.80
N VAL A 24 29.55 19.88 -7.60
CA VAL A 24 28.67 18.73 -7.39
C VAL A 24 27.27 19.01 -7.94
N ARG A 25 26.65 20.16 -7.60
CA ARG A 25 25.33 20.54 -8.12
C ARG A 25 25.28 20.59 -9.65
N LYS A 26 26.37 21.02 -10.29
CA LYS A 26 26.49 21.10 -11.75
C LYS A 26 26.57 19.71 -12.43
N TYR A 27 27.19 18.73 -11.78
CA TYR A 27 27.52 17.44 -12.40
C TYR A 27 26.69 16.25 -11.88
N GLN A 28 26.06 16.35 -10.71
CA GLN A 28 25.42 15.24 -10.02
C GLN A 28 24.40 14.47 -10.86
N ARG A 29 23.51 15.16 -11.59
CA ARG A 29 22.50 14.50 -12.43
C ARG A 29 23.12 13.76 -13.61
N ARG A 30 24.22 14.28 -14.18
CA ARG A 30 24.93 13.68 -15.33
C ARG A 30 25.68 12.42 -14.93
N VAL A 31 26.38 12.47 -13.80
CA VAL A 31 27.15 11.34 -13.25
C VAL A 31 26.21 10.24 -12.79
N HIS A 32 25.13 10.59 -12.09
CA HIS A 32 24.10 9.64 -11.69
C HIS A 32 23.44 8.94 -12.88
N ALA A 33 23.09 9.69 -13.93
CA ALA A 33 22.50 9.12 -15.14
C ALA A 33 23.42 8.08 -15.82
N LEU A 34 24.73 8.34 -15.83
CA LEU A 34 25.72 7.42 -16.38
C LEU A 34 25.84 6.13 -15.55
N ILE A 35 25.89 6.27 -14.22
CA ILE A 35 26.07 5.15 -13.29
C ILE A 35 24.82 4.26 -13.29
N TRP A 36 23.64 4.87 -13.22
CA TRP A 36 22.37 4.13 -13.29
C TRP A 36 22.24 3.34 -14.59
N ARG A 37 22.67 3.91 -15.72
CA ARG A 37 22.75 3.21 -17.02
C ARG A 37 23.67 1.98 -17.01
N LYS A 38 24.67 1.91 -16.13
CA LYS A 38 25.62 0.79 -16.05
C LYS A 38 25.23 -0.24 -15.00
N ILE A 39 24.59 0.18 -13.92
CA ILE A 39 24.30 -0.66 -12.74
C ILE A 39 22.85 -1.19 -12.76
N GLY A 40 21.91 -0.44 -13.32
CA GLY A 40 20.50 -0.82 -13.40
C GLY A 40 19.69 -0.60 -12.12
N ASP A 41 20.33 -0.64 -10.95
CA ASP A 41 19.72 -0.33 -9.65
C ASP A 41 19.88 1.16 -9.29
N PHE A 42 18.78 1.81 -8.90
CA PHE A 42 18.73 3.24 -8.58
C PHE A 42 19.44 3.60 -7.26
N HIS A 43 19.22 2.82 -6.19
CA HIS A 43 19.79 3.10 -4.88
C HIS A 43 21.30 2.88 -4.89
N ILE A 44 21.74 1.81 -5.57
CA ILE A 44 23.15 1.55 -5.76
C ILE A 44 23.79 2.61 -6.67
N ALA A 45 23.08 3.06 -7.71
CA ALA A 45 23.59 4.13 -8.56
C ALA A 45 23.76 5.44 -7.80
N GLU A 46 22.87 5.73 -6.85
CA GLU A 46 23.00 6.88 -5.96
C GLU A 46 24.27 6.77 -5.09
N GLU A 47 24.48 5.63 -4.45
CA GLU A 47 25.66 5.35 -3.62
C GLU A 47 26.97 5.50 -4.40
N ILE A 48 27.06 4.87 -5.58
CA ILE A 48 28.24 4.95 -6.44
C ILE A 48 28.45 6.38 -6.98
N THR A 49 27.38 7.16 -7.14
CA THR A 49 27.49 8.58 -7.53
C THR A 49 28.14 9.39 -6.42
N GLN A 50 27.76 9.16 -5.15
CA GLN A 50 28.41 9.81 -4.01
C GLN A 50 29.90 9.45 -3.97
N ASP A 51 30.24 8.16 -4.10
CA ASP A 51 31.61 7.67 -4.15
C ASP A 51 32.42 8.30 -5.29
N ALA A 52 31.81 8.50 -6.47
CA ALA A 52 32.46 9.13 -7.60
C ALA A 52 32.86 10.58 -7.29
N PHE A 53 32.00 11.34 -6.62
CA PHE A 53 32.34 12.71 -6.20
C PHE A 53 33.36 12.74 -5.07
N LEU A 54 33.31 11.81 -4.12
CA LEU A 54 34.31 11.73 -3.05
C LEU A 54 35.69 11.35 -3.57
N GLN A 55 35.76 10.43 -4.54
CA GLN A 55 37.02 10.13 -5.23
C GLN A 55 37.50 11.29 -6.08
N ALA A 56 36.59 12.01 -6.75
CA ALA A 56 36.93 13.21 -7.50
C ALA A 56 37.49 14.29 -6.57
N TYR A 57 36.90 14.49 -5.38
CA TYR A 57 37.41 15.42 -4.36
C TYR A 57 38.82 15.04 -3.90
N LYS A 58 39.02 13.78 -3.50
CA LYS A 58 40.32 13.24 -3.05
C LYS A 58 41.42 13.38 -4.10
N LYS A 59 41.08 13.18 -5.38
CA LYS A 59 42.04 13.15 -6.49
C LYS A 59 42.11 14.46 -7.26
N LEU A 60 41.38 15.51 -6.85
CA LEU A 60 41.25 16.73 -7.64
C LEU A 60 42.60 17.40 -7.92
N SER A 61 43.53 17.34 -6.96
CA SER A 61 44.90 17.86 -7.08
C SER A 61 45.75 17.15 -8.15
N THR A 62 45.34 15.97 -8.61
CA THR A 62 46.03 15.20 -9.67
C THR A 62 45.59 15.60 -11.08
N LEU A 63 44.55 16.43 -11.23
CA LEU A 63 44.04 16.89 -12.51
C LEU A 63 44.98 17.93 -13.15
N LYS A 64 45.82 17.49 -14.10
CA LYS A 64 46.80 18.34 -14.78
C LYS A 64 46.19 19.46 -15.64
N ASN A 65 45.00 19.24 -16.20
CA ASN A 65 44.31 20.21 -17.04
C ASN A 65 42.85 20.37 -16.59
N PRO A 66 42.51 21.47 -15.89
CA PRO A 66 41.15 21.74 -15.41
C PRO A 66 40.08 21.78 -16.52
N LYS A 67 40.46 22.04 -17.78
CA LYS A 67 39.52 22.04 -18.93
C LYS A 67 39.01 20.65 -19.31
N LEU A 68 39.63 19.59 -18.79
CA LEU A 68 39.26 18.19 -19.07
C LEU A 68 38.47 17.56 -17.92
N PHE A 69 37.99 18.36 -16.96
CA PHE A 69 37.29 17.89 -15.77
C PHE A 69 36.09 16.97 -16.10
N ASP A 70 35.28 17.34 -17.10
CA ASP A 70 34.12 16.56 -17.53
C ASP A 70 34.48 15.11 -17.92
N GLY A 71 35.54 14.94 -18.71
CA GLY A 71 36.03 13.62 -19.14
C GLY A 71 36.76 12.87 -18.01
N TRP A 72 37.46 13.59 -17.14
CA TRP A 72 38.15 13.00 -15.98
C TRP A 72 37.16 12.43 -14.97
N LEU A 73 36.07 13.15 -14.68
CA LEU A 73 35.00 12.70 -13.80
C LEU A 73 34.25 11.49 -14.38
N TYR A 74 34.05 11.44 -15.70
CA TYR A 74 33.53 10.27 -16.40
C TYR A 74 34.39 9.02 -16.15
N VAL A 75 35.72 9.14 -16.24
CA VAL A 75 36.64 8.00 -16.02
C VAL A 75 36.53 7.46 -14.59
N ILE A 76 36.43 8.34 -13.59
CA ILE A 76 36.25 7.95 -12.19
C ILE A 76 34.94 7.18 -12.00
N ALA A 77 33.82 7.75 -12.48
CA ALA A 77 32.51 7.11 -12.38
C ALA A 77 32.46 5.76 -13.12
N ASN A 78 33.05 5.68 -14.31
CA ASN A 78 33.08 4.44 -15.09
C ASN A 78 33.91 3.34 -14.41
N ARG A 79 35.07 3.67 -13.81
CA ARG A 79 35.89 2.71 -13.05
C ARG A 79 35.15 2.17 -11.83
N LEU A 80 34.42 3.04 -11.11
CA LEU A 80 33.60 2.63 -9.98
C LEU A 80 32.48 1.67 -10.39
N CYS A 81 31.78 1.94 -11.49
CA CYS A 81 30.79 1.00 -12.03
C CYS A 81 31.41 -0.36 -12.36
N LEU A 82 32.57 -0.38 -13.03
CA LEU A 82 33.25 -1.63 -13.40
C LEU A 82 33.69 -2.43 -12.17
N ASN A 83 34.24 -1.75 -11.16
CA ASN A 83 34.64 -2.37 -9.90
C ASN A 83 33.43 -2.97 -9.16
N TRP A 84 32.31 -2.26 -9.11
CA TRP A 84 31.08 -2.76 -8.51
C TRP A 84 30.55 -3.98 -9.27
N ILE A 85 30.50 -3.93 -10.60
CA ILE A 85 30.06 -5.05 -11.44
C ILE A 85 30.98 -6.25 -11.27
N GLN A 86 32.30 -6.06 -11.16
CA GLN A 86 33.25 -7.15 -10.94
C GLN A 86 33.12 -7.79 -9.56
N ARG A 87 32.88 -7.00 -8.51
CA ARG A 87 32.68 -7.48 -7.13
C ARG A 87 31.34 -8.20 -6.95
N ASN A 88 30.32 -7.82 -7.70
CA ASN A 88 28.95 -8.35 -7.60
C ASN A 88 28.57 -9.29 -8.75
N LYS A 89 29.53 -9.73 -9.56
CA LYS A 89 29.33 -10.89 -10.45
C LYS A 89 29.15 -12.13 -9.56
N PRO A 90 28.14 -12.99 -9.82
CA PRO A 90 28.02 -14.25 -9.10
C PRO A 90 29.26 -15.11 -9.37
N ALA A 91 30.12 -15.24 -8.36
CA ALA A 91 31.17 -16.24 -8.37
C ALA A 91 30.52 -17.61 -8.25
N ILE A 92 30.77 -18.44 -9.26
CA ILE A 92 30.68 -19.89 -9.15
C ILE A 92 31.53 -20.30 -7.93
N HIS A 93 30.89 -20.95 -6.96
CA HIS A 93 31.44 -21.68 -5.79
C HIS A 93 32.42 -20.97 -4.84
N GLN A 94 31.98 -20.65 -3.61
CA GLN A 94 32.42 -21.26 -2.32
C GLN A 94 32.03 -20.41 -1.08
N GLN A 95 31.31 -21.05 -0.15
CA GLN A 95 31.35 -20.98 1.33
C GLN A 95 31.21 -19.64 2.11
N SER A 96 30.00 -19.40 2.65
CA SER A 96 29.59 -19.39 4.09
C SER A 96 30.32 -18.56 5.19
N ILE A 97 29.49 -18.02 6.12
CA ILE A 97 29.70 -17.64 7.57
C ILE A 97 30.36 -16.24 7.81
N GLU A 98 29.97 -15.28 8.69
CA GLU A 98 29.03 -15.11 9.84
C GLU A 98 28.77 -13.60 10.14
N ASN A 99 27.54 -13.26 10.60
CA ASN A 99 27.09 -12.48 11.79
C ASN A 99 28.08 -11.54 12.56
N THR A 100 27.74 -10.41 13.24
CA THR A 100 26.55 -10.00 14.06
C THR A 100 26.65 -8.47 14.43
N PRO A 101 25.77 -7.82 15.23
CA PRO A 101 25.01 -6.60 14.86
C PRO A 101 25.24 -5.40 15.81
N ILE A 102 24.59 -4.24 15.58
CA ILE A 102 24.13 -3.33 16.65
C ILE A 102 22.85 -2.62 16.20
N GLU A 103 21.77 -2.83 16.96
CA GLU A 103 20.57 -1.99 17.04
C GLU A 103 20.73 -0.90 18.12
N GLU A 104 19.77 0.03 18.09
CA GLU A 104 19.48 1.18 18.97
C GLU A 104 20.06 2.51 18.46
N ILE A 105 19.25 3.48 18.05
CA ILE A 105 18.10 4.03 18.79
C ILE A 105 16.88 4.31 17.88
N GLU A 106 15.74 3.74 18.24
CA GLU A 106 14.40 4.11 17.77
C GLU A 106 13.91 5.42 18.41
N LYS A 107 13.40 6.36 17.60
CA LYS A 107 12.11 7.10 17.79
C LYS A 107 11.97 8.27 16.80
N SER A 108 11.09 8.13 15.80
CA SER A 108 9.93 9.01 15.58
C SER A 108 9.21 8.72 14.25
N SER A 109 7.92 8.37 14.38
CA SER A 109 6.82 8.50 13.40
C SER A 109 6.93 7.82 12.02
N TYR A 110 6.56 6.54 12.01
CA TYR A 110 6.19 5.72 10.85
C TYR A 110 4.80 6.08 10.30
N ALA A 111 4.64 7.28 9.74
CA ALA A 111 3.40 7.72 9.07
C ALA A 111 3.62 8.21 7.63
N ASN A 112 4.87 8.39 7.20
CA ASN A 112 5.22 8.73 5.80
C ASN A 112 5.43 7.48 4.91
N TYR A 113 5.58 6.29 5.51
CA TYR A 113 5.99 5.07 4.82
C TYR A 113 4.96 4.53 3.80
N GLU A 114 3.65 4.71 4.02
CA GLU A 114 2.62 4.11 3.15
C GLU A 114 2.14 4.97 1.97
N SER A 115 2.42 6.28 1.98
CA SER A 115 2.22 7.15 0.81
C SER A 115 3.39 7.08 -0.15
N GLU A 116 4.61 6.94 0.38
CA GLU A 116 5.82 6.78 -0.44
C GLU A 116 5.89 5.38 -1.08
N HIS A 117 5.47 4.29 -0.41
CA HIS A 117 5.62 2.94 -0.97
C HIS A 117 4.80 2.65 -2.24
N ARG A 118 3.58 3.17 -2.38
CA ARG A 118 2.80 2.99 -3.63
C ARG A 118 3.31 3.86 -4.77
N GLU A 119 3.87 5.02 -4.45
CA GLU A 119 4.50 5.95 -5.38
C GLU A 119 5.85 5.40 -5.86
N ILE A 120 6.61 4.78 -4.95
CA ILE A 120 7.83 4.03 -5.21
C ILE A 120 7.51 2.77 -6.01
N GLU A 121 6.55 1.91 -5.65
CA GLU A 121 6.21 0.70 -6.42
C GLU A 121 5.70 1.00 -7.83
N ALA A 122 4.89 2.05 -8.02
CA ALA A 122 4.42 2.45 -9.35
C ALA A 122 5.55 3.11 -10.17
N ALA A 123 6.37 3.96 -9.56
CA ALA A 123 7.55 4.53 -10.21
C ALA A 123 8.61 3.46 -10.50
N GLU A 124 8.79 2.47 -9.63
CA GLU A 124 9.67 1.32 -9.79
C GLU A 124 9.16 0.38 -10.88
N HIS A 125 7.85 0.11 -10.93
CA HIS A 125 7.24 -0.65 -12.01
C HIS A 125 7.40 0.06 -13.35
N GLN A 126 7.17 1.38 -13.39
CA GLN A 126 7.36 2.19 -14.59
C GLN A 126 8.85 2.33 -14.97
N ARG A 127 9.75 2.41 -13.99
CA ARG A 127 11.22 2.37 -14.19
C ARG A 127 11.66 1.01 -14.72
N GLU A 128 11.09 -0.09 -14.25
CA GLU A 128 11.40 -1.45 -14.73
C GLU A 128 10.92 -1.64 -16.17
N ILE A 129 9.72 -1.14 -16.51
CA ILE A 129 9.24 -1.11 -17.90
C ILE A 129 10.19 -0.29 -18.78
N VAL A 130 10.60 0.91 -18.34
CA VAL A 130 11.53 1.77 -19.09
C VAL A 130 12.92 1.14 -19.19
N LYS A 131 13.40 0.47 -18.15
CA LYS A 131 14.65 -0.30 -18.16
C LYS A 131 14.59 -1.41 -19.20
N ASN A 132 13.53 -2.22 -19.21
CA ASN A 132 13.32 -3.28 -20.21
C ASN A 132 13.23 -2.73 -21.64
N LEU A 133 12.63 -1.56 -21.84
CA LEU A 133 12.57 -0.90 -23.16
C LEU A 133 13.93 -0.35 -23.60
N LEU A 134 14.69 0.24 -22.67
CA LEU A 134 16.05 0.72 -22.93
C LEU A 134 17.00 -0.45 -23.23
N GLU A 135 16.77 -1.61 -22.61
CA GLU A 135 17.53 -2.84 -22.86
C GLU A 135 17.41 -3.38 -24.29
N GLN A 136 16.36 -3.02 -25.01
CA GLN A 136 16.17 -3.36 -26.43
C GLN A 136 17.02 -2.49 -27.38
N LEU A 137 17.60 -1.39 -26.89
CA LEU A 137 18.48 -0.53 -27.69
C LEU A 137 19.92 -1.02 -27.70
N PRO A 138 20.66 -0.82 -28.83
CA PRO A 138 22.11 -0.90 -28.85
C PRO A 138 22.74 0.00 -27.77
N GLU A 139 23.83 -0.46 -27.16
CA GLU A 139 24.47 0.21 -26.01
C GLU A 139 24.75 1.71 -26.24
N SER A 140 25.24 2.03 -27.44
CA SER A 140 25.57 3.41 -27.82
C SER A 140 24.35 4.32 -27.96
N GLU A 141 23.18 3.76 -28.28
CA GLU A 141 21.90 4.46 -28.40
C GLU A 141 21.26 4.63 -27.03
N ARG A 142 21.24 3.55 -26.23
CA ARG A 142 20.79 3.53 -24.83
C ARG A 142 21.49 4.57 -23.96
N THR A 143 22.81 4.67 -24.10
CA THR A 143 23.63 5.63 -23.34
C THR A 143 23.26 7.07 -23.69
N VAL A 144 23.07 7.38 -24.97
CA VAL A 144 22.71 8.74 -25.41
C VAL A 144 21.29 9.12 -24.99
N VAL A 145 20.33 8.20 -25.08
CA VAL A 145 18.94 8.43 -24.61
C VAL A 145 18.90 8.69 -23.11
N THR A 146 19.65 7.89 -22.33
CA THR A 146 19.68 8.05 -20.87
C THR A 146 20.33 9.38 -20.49
N LEU A 147 21.49 9.74 -21.06
CA LEU A 147 22.13 11.03 -20.78
C LEU A 147 21.30 12.24 -21.25
N HIS A 148 20.53 12.09 -22.33
CA HIS A 148 19.68 13.16 -22.83
C HIS A 148 18.44 13.39 -21.97
N TYR A 149 17.72 12.32 -21.58
CA TYR A 149 16.46 12.45 -20.85
C TYR A 149 16.62 12.45 -19.32
N LEU A 150 17.53 11.64 -18.78
CA LEU A 150 17.82 11.60 -17.34
C LEU A 150 18.89 12.62 -16.94
N GLY A 151 19.94 12.76 -17.78
CA GLY A 151 21.01 13.72 -17.54
C GLY A 151 20.69 15.15 -17.97
N GLU A 152 19.55 15.37 -18.64
CA GLU A 152 19.12 16.65 -19.25
C GLU A 152 20.22 17.30 -20.12
N MET A 153 21.08 16.48 -20.73
CA MET A 153 22.24 16.97 -21.46
C MET A 153 21.90 17.31 -22.91
N THR A 154 22.44 18.44 -23.40
CA THR A 154 22.40 18.76 -24.83
C THR A 154 23.31 17.80 -25.61
N CYS A 155 23.02 17.55 -26.90
CA CYS A 155 23.88 16.67 -27.71
C CYS A 155 25.35 17.11 -27.76
N LYS A 156 25.61 18.43 -27.62
CA LYS A 156 26.96 18.99 -27.51
C LYS A 156 27.64 18.57 -26.20
N ALA A 157 26.95 18.74 -25.07
CA ALA A 157 27.45 18.36 -23.76
C ALA A 157 27.64 16.83 -23.64
N ILE A 158 26.76 16.02 -24.23
CA ILE A 158 26.92 14.55 -24.28
C ILE A 158 28.16 14.18 -25.09
N GLY A 159 28.42 14.89 -26.20
CA GLY A 159 29.61 14.67 -27.01
C GLY A 159 30.90 14.95 -26.25
N GLU A 160 30.97 16.09 -25.56
CA GLU A 160 32.09 16.48 -24.69
C GLU A 160 32.28 15.48 -23.53
N PHE A 161 31.18 15.02 -22.91
CA PHE A 161 31.21 14.09 -21.79
C PHE A 161 31.61 12.65 -22.17
N LEU A 162 31.21 12.19 -23.35
CA LEU A 162 31.53 10.84 -23.86
C LEU A 162 32.79 10.79 -24.74
N GLY A 163 33.41 11.95 -25.05
CA GLY A 163 34.55 12.03 -25.96
C GLY A 163 34.22 11.73 -27.42
N VAL A 164 33.00 12.03 -27.89
CA VAL A 164 32.54 11.78 -29.27
C VAL A 164 31.94 13.04 -29.92
N SER A 165 31.84 13.09 -31.25
CA SER A 165 31.29 14.27 -31.92
C SER A 165 29.78 14.48 -31.63
N ALA A 166 29.35 15.74 -31.52
CA ALA A 166 27.93 16.07 -31.30
C ALA A 166 27.00 15.55 -32.43
N ASN A 167 27.52 15.39 -33.65
CA ASN A 167 26.79 14.81 -34.77
C ASN A 167 26.57 13.31 -34.59
N THR A 168 27.56 12.59 -34.06
CA THR A 168 27.44 11.17 -33.69
C THR A 168 26.37 10.98 -32.61
N VAL A 169 26.30 11.88 -31.63
CA VAL A 169 25.25 11.85 -30.59
C VAL A 169 23.86 12.11 -31.18
N LYS A 170 23.70 13.13 -32.04
CA LYS A 170 22.42 13.41 -32.71
C LYS A 170 21.91 12.21 -33.52
N SER A 171 22.79 11.55 -34.27
CA SER A 171 22.44 10.36 -35.05
C SER A 171 21.99 9.19 -34.14
N ARG A 172 22.74 8.90 -33.06
CA ARG A 172 22.39 7.85 -32.10
C ARG A 172 21.06 8.13 -31.38
N LEU A 173 20.82 9.39 -30.99
CA LEU A 173 19.56 9.79 -30.37
C LEU A 173 18.37 9.63 -31.34
N GLN A 174 18.54 10.03 -32.61
CA GLN A 174 17.48 9.89 -33.61
C GLN A 174 17.14 8.42 -33.89
N ARG A 175 18.15 7.55 -34.00
CA ARG A 175 17.93 6.10 -34.19
C ARG A 175 17.21 5.48 -32.99
N ALA A 176 17.59 5.88 -31.77
CA ALA A 176 16.94 5.40 -30.56
C ALA A 176 15.46 5.83 -30.48
N ARG A 177 15.15 7.09 -30.82
CA ARG A 177 13.77 7.61 -30.92
C ARG A 177 12.95 6.84 -31.94
N ASN A 178 13.51 6.58 -33.12
CA ASN A 178 12.83 5.82 -34.16
C ASN A 178 12.52 4.37 -33.73
N ARG A 179 13.42 3.73 -32.97
CA ARG A 179 13.21 2.37 -32.44
C ARG A 179 12.19 2.31 -31.29
N LEU A 180 12.00 3.41 -30.57
CA LEU A 180 11.12 3.49 -29.40
C LEU A 180 9.90 4.41 -29.62
N LYS A 181 9.50 4.61 -30.88
CA LYS A 181 8.55 5.66 -31.31
C LYS A 181 7.24 5.68 -30.52
N GLU A 182 6.67 4.51 -30.20
CA GLU A 182 5.42 4.41 -29.43
C GLU A 182 5.60 4.67 -27.93
N GLN A 183 6.81 4.43 -27.40
CA GLN A 183 7.12 4.46 -25.96
C GLN A 183 7.96 5.69 -25.55
N GLU A 184 8.32 6.56 -26.49
CA GLU A 184 9.20 7.72 -26.26
C GLU A 184 8.65 8.67 -25.19
N ASN A 185 7.33 8.90 -25.18
CA ASN A 185 6.68 9.76 -24.19
C ASN A 185 6.82 9.19 -22.77
N MET A 186 6.58 7.89 -22.61
CA MET A 186 6.72 7.20 -21.32
C MET A 186 8.18 7.21 -20.85
N ILE A 187 9.14 6.95 -21.73
CA ILE A 187 10.57 7.00 -21.40
C ILE A 187 10.99 8.41 -20.99
N ARG A 188 10.54 9.44 -21.69
CA ARG A 188 10.82 10.84 -21.35
C ARG A 188 10.22 11.23 -20.01
N GLU A 189 8.96 10.89 -19.74
CA GLU A 189 8.28 11.22 -18.49
C GLU A 189 8.87 10.46 -17.29
N THR A 190 9.22 9.18 -17.47
CA THR A 190 9.79 8.34 -16.41
C THR A 190 11.23 8.74 -16.09
N LEU A 191 12.07 9.00 -17.11
CA LEU A 191 13.46 9.44 -16.89
C LEU A 191 13.54 10.89 -16.40
N GLY A 192 12.62 11.75 -16.84
CA GLY A 192 12.56 13.16 -16.42
C GLY A 192 11.99 13.38 -15.02
N SER A 193 11.26 12.41 -14.47
CA SER A 193 10.72 12.46 -13.10
C SER A 193 11.69 11.95 -12.03
N VAL A 194 12.86 11.43 -12.42
CA VAL A 194 13.89 10.98 -11.50
C VAL A 194 14.61 12.18 -10.87
N GLN A 195 14.45 12.35 -9.56
CA GLN A 195 15.13 13.37 -8.77
C GLN A 195 16.11 12.71 -7.80
N LEU A 196 17.33 13.26 -7.71
CA LEU A 196 18.25 12.94 -6.62
C LEU A 196 17.71 13.54 -5.32
N PRO A 197 17.93 12.93 -4.14
CA PRO A 197 17.48 13.48 -2.87
C PRO A 197 17.92 14.93 -2.66
N ALA A 198 17.08 15.74 -2.01
CA ALA A 198 17.35 17.17 -1.81
C ALA A 198 18.64 17.44 -1.01
N ASN A 199 19.03 16.49 -0.14
CA ASN A 199 20.25 16.52 0.67
C ASN A 199 21.46 15.81 0.01
N PHE A 200 21.36 15.39 -1.25
CA PHE A 200 22.42 14.61 -1.92
C PHE A 200 23.76 15.36 -1.98
N THR A 201 23.74 16.64 -2.37
CA THR A 201 24.95 17.47 -2.37
C THR A 201 25.50 17.66 -0.95
N GLU A 202 24.62 17.88 0.04
CA GLU A 202 25.02 18.11 1.44
C GLU A 202 25.66 16.87 2.06
N ASN A 203 25.18 15.67 1.71
CA ASN A 203 25.78 14.41 2.13
C ASN A 203 27.20 14.23 1.56
N ILE A 204 27.39 14.56 0.29
CA ILE A 204 28.73 14.55 -0.34
C ILE A 204 29.63 15.59 0.34
N MET A 205 29.14 16.81 0.59
CA MET A 205 29.92 17.87 1.25
C MET A 205 30.29 17.52 2.68
N ARG A 206 29.38 16.88 3.44
CA ARG A 206 29.65 16.39 4.80
C ARG A 206 30.77 15.35 4.81
N GLN A 207 30.68 14.36 3.92
CA GLN A 207 31.72 13.32 3.79
C GLN A 207 33.03 13.90 3.23
N ALA A 208 32.97 14.89 2.34
CA ALA A 208 34.14 15.61 1.85
C ALA A 208 34.84 16.40 2.96
N ALA A 209 34.09 17.01 3.89
CA ALA A 209 34.64 17.74 5.04
C ALA A 209 35.34 16.83 6.06
N GLU A 210 34.91 15.57 6.19
CA GLU A 210 35.56 14.55 7.03
C GLU A 210 36.89 14.05 6.41
N ILE A 211 37.04 14.18 5.10
CA ILE A 211 38.29 13.90 4.39
C ILE A 211 39.22 15.10 4.59
N LYS A 212 40.03 15.10 5.66
CA LYS A 212 41.04 16.14 5.91
C LYS A 212 41.82 16.43 4.62
N PRO A 213 41.82 17.67 4.10
CA PRO A 213 42.67 18.01 2.98
C PRO A 213 44.12 17.85 3.43
N VAL A 214 44.87 16.97 2.76
CA VAL A 214 46.33 16.98 2.87
C VAL A 214 46.76 18.29 2.20
N ALA A 215 47.09 19.30 3.02
CA ALA A 215 47.62 20.55 2.52
C ALA A 215 48.84 20.26 1.63
N PRO A 216 49.00 20.92 0.48
CA PRO A 216 50.21 20.81 -0.30
C PRO A 216 51.36 21.27 0.59
N THR A 217 52.30 20.37 0.86
CA THR A 217 53.53 20.68 1.60
C THR A 217 54.19 21.88 0.92
N SER A 218 54.12 23.03 1.58
CA SER A 218 54.82 24.24 1.16
C SER A 218 56.32 24.00 1.35
N SER A 219 57.00 23.49 0.34
CA SER A 219 58.44 23.62 0.26
C SER A 219 58.75 25.08 -0.09
N LYS A 220 59.18 25.84 0.92
CA LYS A 220 59.86 27.12 0.72
C LYS A 220 61.19 26.91 -0.01
N PRO A 221 61.71 27.94 -0.69
CA PRO A 221 62.59 27.80 -1.84
C PRO A 221 64.04 27.59 -1.41
N LEU A 222 64.73 26.65 -2.05
CA LEU A 222 66.19 26.60 -2.10
C LEU A 222 66.60 26.36 -3.55
N VAL A 223 67.17 27.41 -4.13
CA VAL A 223 67.89 27.48 -5.41
C VAL A 223 69.12 28.35 -5.09
N PRO A 224 70.27 28.30 -5.80
CA PRO A 224 70.78 27.38 -6.84
C PRO A 224 72.25 26.97 -6.64
N TRP A 225 72.65 25.73 -6.95
CA TRP A 225 73.97 25.51 -7.54
C TRP A 225 73.98 24.27 -8.42
N ALA A 226 74.68 24.40 -9.53
CA ALA A 226 74.79 23.46 -10.63
C ALA A 226 75.88 22.38 -10.40
N ALA A 227 75.93 21.45 -11.38
CA ALA A 227 76.95 20.45 -11.68
C ALA A 227 76.94 19.20 -10.78
N SER A 228 76.86 17.96 -11.28
CA SER A 228 77.65 17.41 -12.39
C SER A 228 77.07 16.07 -12.89
N ALA A 229 77.20 15.82 -14.20
CA ALA A 229 77.46 14.55 -14.92
C ALA A 229 76.73 13.25 -14.48
N ALA A 230 75.93 12.59 -15.34
CA ALA A 230 76.38 11.64 -16.39
C ALA A 230 77.34 10.57 -15.81
N THR A 231 77.02 9.27 -15.75
CA THR A 231 76.87 8.34 -16.89
C THR A 231 76.47 6.95 -16.39
N ALA A 232 76.10 6.09 -17.35
CA ALA A 232 75.97 4.62 -17.27
C ALA A 232 74.59 4.08 -16.85
N ILE A 233 73.74 3.82 -17.85
CA ILE A 233 73.30 2.46 -18.24
C ILE A 233 72.96 2.55 -19.74
N PHE A 234 74.01 2.45 -20.55
CA PHE A 234 73.96 2.26 -22.01
C PHE A 234 74.28 0.79 -22.36
N ILE A 235 74.16 -0.13 -21.39
CA ILE A 235 74.71 -1.49 -21.50
C ILE A 235 73.65 -2.58 -21.73
N PHE A 236 72.35 -2.29 -21.61
CA PHE A 236 71.31 -3.29 -21.90
C PHE A 236 70.60 -3.12 -23.26
N LEU A 237 71.09 -2.20 -24.09
CA LEU A 237 70.58 -1.97 -25.46
C LEU A 237 71.38 -2.72 -26.55
N ILE A 238 72.23 -3.67 -26.16
CA ILE A 238 73.01 -4.52 -27.07
C ILE A 238 72.87 -5.97 -26.57
N MET A 239 72.49 -6.88 -27.49
CA MET A 239 72.05 -8.28 -27.30
C MET A 239 70.52 -8.38 -27.07
N GLY A 240 69.66 -8.62 -28.04
CA GLY A 240 69.78 -9.49 -29.21
C GLY A 240 68.93 -10.75 -29.00
N VAL A 241 68.22 -11.16 -30.05
CA VAL A 241 67.33 -12.35 -30.19
C VAL A 241 65.88 -12.11 -29.72
N GLY A 242 64.83 -12.32 -30.51
CA GLY A 242 64.71 -12.88 -31.85
C GLY A 242 63.24 -12.95 -32.25
N SER A 243 63.01 -12.74 -33.54
CA SER A 243 61.74 -12.70 -34.27
C SER A 243 61.00 -14.03 -34.33
N GLU A 244 59.67 -14.00 -34.28
CA GLU A 244 58.83 -14.90 -35.11
C GLU A 244 57.48 -14.25 -35.49
N TYR A 245 57.29 -14.16 -36.81
CA TYR A 245 56.05 -14.21 -37.60
C TYR A 245 55.05 -13.03 -37.67
N LEU A 246 55.36 -12.18 -38.66
CA LEU A 246 54.42 -11.72 -39.70
C LEU A 246 53.44 -12.83 -40.16
N ALA A 247 52.15 -12.64 -39.93
CA ALA A 247 51.10 -12.99 -40.89
C ALA A 247 49.77 -12.34 -40.49
N ARG A 248 49.02 -11.87 -41.49
CA ARG A 248 47.63 -11.36 -41.47
C ARG A 248 47.43 -9.85 -41.31
N PHE A 249 47.98 -9.11 -42.27
CA PHE A 249 47.15 -8.12 -42.97
C PHE A 249 46.53 -8.80 -44.20
N GLN A 250 45.22 -9.07 -44.16
CA GLN A 250 44.30 -8.94 -45.29
C GLN A 250 42.83 -9.18 -44.83
N ASN A 251 42.06 -8.06 -44.81
CA ASN A 251 40.59 -7.88 -44.81
C ASN A 251 39.73 -8.23 -43.56
N PRO A 252 38.57 -7.57 -43.39
CA PRO A 252 38.26 -6.13 -43.50
C PRO A 252 37.70 -5.57 -42.16
N TYR A 253 37.66 -4.24 -42.04
CA TYR A 253 37.07 -3.43 -40.95
C TYR A 253 36.24 -4.16 -39.88
N ASN A 254 36.77 -4.20 -38.65
CA ASN A 254 36.02 -4.55 -37.44
C ASN A 254 35.55 -3.27 -36.74
N VAL A 255 34.24 -3.11 -36.56
CA VAL A 255 33.59 -1.91 -36.00
C VAL A 255 33.56 -1.90 -34.46
N ASN A 256 34.23 -2.86 -33.81
CA ASN A 256 34.29 -2.98 -32.35
C ASN A 256 35.72 -2.82 -31.79
N ALA A 257 36.41 -1.72 -32.14
CA ALA A 257 37.62 -1.35 -31.41
C ALA A 257 37.25 -0.59 -30.12
N HIS A 258 37.50 -1.22 -28.96
CA HIS A 258 37.59 -0.48 -27.70
C HIS A 258 38.86 0.37 -27.73
N SER A 259 38.70 1.68 -27.53
CA SER A 259 39.82 2.58 -27.26
C SER A 259 40.38 2.21 -25.88
N GLU A 260 41.56 1.60 -25.85
CA GLU A 260 42.41 1.61 -24.66
C GLU A 260 42.94 3.04 -24.46
N THR A 261 42.86 3.55 -23.23
CA THR A 261 43.55 4.77 -22.83
C THR A 261 44.54 4.41 -21.73
N THR A 262 45.83 4.41 -22.08
CA THR A 262 46.97 4.20 -21.20
C THR A 262 47.09 5.35 -20.21
N ILE A 263 46.77 5.10 -18.94
CA ILE A 263 47.28 5.90 -17.80
C ILE A 263 47.63 4.90 -16.70
N GLU A 264 48.92 4.62 -16.54
CA GLU A 264 49.46 3.90 -15.38
C GLU A 264 49.32 4.78 -14.13
N ILE A 265 48.72 4.21 -13.08
CA ILE A 265 48.79 4.73 -11.72
C ILE A 265 49.52 3.64 -10.93
N ILE A 266 50.67 3.98 -10.35
CA ILE A 266 51.46 3.09 -9.50
C ILE A 266 50.83 3.12 -8.10
N ASP A 267 50.30 1.99 -7.64
CA ASP A 267 49.79 1.82 -6.27
C ASP A 267 50.91 1.33 -5.34
N ALA A 268 51.02 1.95 -4.15
CA ALA A 268 51.81 1.44 -3.02
C ALA A 268 50.87 1.23 -1.82
N PRO A 269 50.89 0.06 -1.14
CA PRO A 269 50.01 -0.22 -0.02
C PRO A 269 50.54 0.38 1.28
N ILE A 270 49.71 1.14 2.00
CA ILE A 270 49.96 1.55 3.38
C ILE A 270 49.13 0.64 4.30
N VAL A 271 49.81 -0.13 5.15
CA VAL A 271 49.21 -0.89 6.26
C VAL A 271 49.27 0.00 7.50
N LEU A 272 48.16 0.16 8.21
CA LEU A 272 48.13 0.76 9.54
C LEU A 272 47.46 -0.21 10.52
N ASP A 273 48.27 -0.66 11.47
CA ASP A 273 47.96 -1.49 12.63
C ASP A 273 47.69 -0.55 13.82
N ILE A 274 46.55 -0.69 14.51
CA ILE A 274 46.32 -0.02 15.80
C ILE A 274 45.61 -0.95 16.78
N GLN A 275 46.30 -1.17 17.90
CA GLN A 275 45.97 -2.04 19.03
C GLN A 275 44.79 -1.56 19.90
N ALA A 276 44.14 -2.55 20.53
CA ALA A 276 43.06 -2.44 21.49
C ALA A 276 43.45 -1.82 22.85
N LYS A 277 42.47 -1.23 23.55
CA LYS A 277 42.51 -1.05 25.01
C LYS A 277 41.12 -1.26 25.64
N ARG A 278 41.10 -2.01 26.74
CA ARG A 278 39.96 -2.48 27.56
C ARG A 278 39.60 -1.50 28.69
N ASP A 279 38.43 -1.80 29.30
CA ASP A 279 37.92 -1.47 30.65
C ASP A 279 37.11 -0.16 30.78
N LEU A 280 35.91 -0.07 31.38
CA LEU A 280 35.34 -0.67 32.61
C LEU A 280 33.78 -0.73 32.64
N ARG A 281 33.27 -1.69 33.44
CA ARG A 281 31.90 -1.93 33.94
C ARG A 281 31.24 -0.75 34.70
N ASN A 282 29.89 -0.75 34.75
CA ASN A 282 29.03 -0.64 35.96
C ASN A 282 27.54 -0.82 35.55
N GLN A 283 26.89 -1.96 35.82
CA GLN A 283 26.17 -2.39 37.03
C GLN A 283 24.70 -1.95 37.11
N ALA A 284 23.84 -2.97 37.14
CA ALA A 284 22.39 -2.96 37.30
C ALA A 284 21.96 -2.73 38.76
N GLY A 285 20.84 -2.03 38.95
CA GLY A 285 20.13 -1.96 40.23
C GLY A 285 19.07 -3.06 40.33
N ARG A 286 19.28 -4.02 41.23
CA ARG A 286 18.24 -4.90 41.78
C ARG A 286 17.49 -4.15 42.89
N PHE A 287 16.18 -4.35 42.97
CA PHE A 287 15.45 -4.16 44.23
C PHE A 287 15.44 -5.49 45.00
N GLU A 288 15.85 -5.43 46.26
CA GLU A 288 15.82 -6.53 47.22
C GLU A 288 14.41 -6.73 47.77
N THR A 289 14.06 -8.01 47.93
CA THR A 289 12.99 -8.54 48.77
C THR A 289 13.45 -8.58 50.22
N ASP A 290 12.56 -8.26 51.15
CA ASP A 290 12.66 -8.77 52.52
C ASP A 290 11.29 -9.25 53.01
N ASP A 291 11.31 -10.37 53.72
CA ASP A 291 10.19 -11.27 53.97
C ASP A 291 10.05 -11.46 55.49
N LYS A 292 8.86 -11.19 56.08
CA LYS A 292 8.16 -12.12 57.00
C LYS A 292 7.04 -11.52 57.90
N ARG A 293 6.00 -12.37 58.01
CA ARG A 293 5.01 -12.62 59.09
C ARG A 293 3.65 -11.87 59.07
N GLY A 294 2.61 -12.65 58.77
CA GLY A 294 1.54 -12.90 59.76
C GLY A 294 0.07 -12.76 59.32
N GLY A 295 -0.53 -13.86 58.84
CA GLY A 295 -1.83 -14.35 59.35
C GLY A 295 -3.17 -13.82 58.79
N ILE A 296 -4.00 -14.81 58.40
CA ILE A 296 -5.48 -14.90 58.46
C ILE A 296 -6.29 -14.39 57.25
N GLY A 297 -6.77 -15.37 56.45
CA GLY A 297 -8.20 -15.65 56.22
C GLY A 297 -9.07 -14.72 55.33
N PRO A 298 -10.08 -15.26 54.64
CA PRO A 298 -10.49 -14.80 53.31
C PRO A 298 -11.82 -14.04 53.29
N GLN A 299 -12.00 -13.07 52.38
CA GLN A 299 -13.34 -12.69 51.91
C GLN A 299 -13.35 -12.16 50.47
N ALA A 300 -14.36 -12.64 49.74
CA ALA A 300 -14.79 -12.20 48.42
C ALA A 300 -15.42 -10.81 48.45
N SER A 301 -15.22 -10.00 47.42
CA SER A 301 -16.22 -9.02 46.96
C SER A 301 -15.95 -8.59 45.51
N GLU A 302 -17.04 -8.47 44.77
CA GLU A 302 -17.22 -7.99 43.39
C GLU A 302 -16.63 -6.59 43.14
N PRO A 303 -16.35 -6.19 41.88
CA PRO A 303 -16.18 -4.79 41.55
C PRO A 303 -17.56 -4.13 41.36
N PHE A 304 -17.89 -3.26 42.31
CA PHE A 304 -19.03 -2.35 42.27
C PHE A 304 -18.83 -1.26 41.20
N VAL A 305 -19.87 -1.05 40.41
CA VAL A 305 -20.12 0.15 39.60
C VAL A 305 -20.88 1.15 40.47
N LEU A 306 -20.48 2.43 40.50
CA LEU A 306 -21.32 3.65 40.66
C LEU A 306 -20.35 4.85 40.77
N ALA A 307 -20.39 5.86 39.90
CA ALA A 307 -21.38 6.94 39.73
C ALA A 307 -20.94 8.26 40.38
N ALA A 308 -21.18 9.33 39.62
CA ALA A 308 -20.91 10.71 39.96
C ALA A 308 -21.77 11.21 41.12
N ALA A 309 -21.22 12.10 41.96
CA ALA A 309 -21.74 13.47 42.11
C ALA A 309 -20.86 14.31 43.05
N THR A 310 -20.70 15.58 42.65
CA THR A 310 -20.52 16.81 43.47
C THR A 310 -19.36 16.91 44.45
N GLU A 311 -18.43 17.81 44.12
CA GLU A 311 -17.93 18.80 45.08
C GLU A 311 -17.66 20.13 44.35
N VAL A 312 -18.13 21.21 44.96
CA VAL A 312 -18.11 22.58 44.44
C VAL A 312 -16.93 23.32 45.08
N ALA A 313 -16.17 24.00 44.20
CA ALA A 313 -15.28 25.13 44.43
C ALA A 313 -14.03 24.94 45.30
N ASP A 314 -12.87 24.91 44.63
CA ASP A 314 -11.95 26.04 44.78
C ASP A 314 -11.14 26.30 43.50
N GLN A 315 -11.12 27.55 43.07
CA GLN A 315 -10.53 27.99 41.79
C GLN A 315 -9.00 28.12 41.88
N LYS A 316 -8.31 27.25 41.15
CA LYS A 316 -7.09 27.59 40.40
C LYS A 316 -7.15 26.86 39.07
N SER A 317 -7.37 27.62 37.99
CA SER A 317 -7.50 27.12 36.63
C SER A 317 -6.15 26.57 36.12
N THR A 318 -5.84 25.33 36.45
CA THR A 318 -4.96 24.50 35.63
C THR A 318 -5.80 23.97 34.47
N SER A 319 -5.52 24.44 33.26
CA SER A 319 -6.17 23.94 32.05
C SER A 319 -5.86 22.45 31.89
N THR A 320 -6.84 21.61 32.22
CA THR A 320 -6.80 20.20 31.83
C THR A 320 -6.78 20.18 30.30
N LYS A 321 -5.63 19.87 29.69
CA LYS A 321 -5.50 19.72 28.23
C LYS A 321 -6.58 18.72 27.79
N GLN A 322 -7.59 19.20 27.06
CA GLN A 322 -8.66 18.36 26.53
C GLN A 322 -8.02 17.32 25.60
N GLN A 323 -8.18 16.02 25.87
CA GLN A 323 -7.61 14.96 25.03
C GLN A 323 -8.68 14.33 24.13
N TRP A 324 -8.28 13.84 22.96
CA TRP A 324 -9.15 13.05 22.09
C TRP A 324 -9.51 11.73 22.78
N MET A 325 -10.80 11.43 22.88
CA MET A 325 -11.32 10.16 23.41
C MET A 325 -11.76 9.28 22.25
N GLN A 326 -11.42 7.99 22.31
CA GLN A 326 -11.90 7.02 21.33
C GLN A 326 -13.41 6.82 21.53
N ALA A 327 -14.18 7.09 20.49
CA ALA A 327 -15.61 6.84 20.53
C ALA A 327 -15.90 5.35 20.35
N SER A 328 -17.02 4.88 20.90
CA SER A 328 -17.52 3.52 20.65
C SER A 328 -17.62 3.25 19.14
N GLY A 329 -18.15 4.23 18.39
CA GLY A 329 -18.18 4.20 16.92
C GLY A 329 -19.03 3.05 16.36
N PRO A 330 -19.33 3.05 15.05
CA PRO A 330 -20.06 1.94 14.48
C PRO A 330 -19.16 0.71 14.37
N GLU A 331 -19.71 -0.46 14.71
CA GLU A 331 -19.01 -1.74 14.53
C GLU A 331 -18.67 -1.97 13.04
N GLY A 332 -17.43 -2.41 12.73
CA GLY A 332 -17.06 -2.71 11.35
C GLY A 332 -15.57 -2.68 11.03
N VAL A 333 -14.90 -3.81 11.18
CA VAL A 333 -13.47 -3.98 10.91
C VAL A 333 -13.29 -5.01 9.80
N SER A 334 -12.37 -4.74 8.86
CA SER A 334 -12.00 -5.77 7.88
C SER A 334 -11.19 -6.86 8.58
N ILE A 335 -11.69 -8.08 8.55
CA ILE A 335 -10.98 -9.26 9.04
C ILE A 335 -10.11 -9.82 7.91
N LEU A 336 -8.88 -10.18 8.27
CA LEU A 336 -7.86 -10.73 7.38
C LEU A 336 -7.67 -12.23 7.59
N GLY A 337 -7.98 -12.73 8.79
CA GLY A 337 -7.82 -14.13 9.19
C GLY A 337 -8.37 -14.37 10.59
N PHE A 338 -8.67 -15.62 10.89
CA PHE A 338 -8.98 -16.10 12.23
C PHE A 338 -7.95 -17.14 12.67
N LEU A 339 -7.77 -17.28 13.97
CA LEU A 339 -7.07 -18.41 14.59
C LEU A 339 -7.87 -18.87 15.81
N ALA A 340 -8.25 -20.13 15.81
CA ALA A 340 -8.77 -20.82 16.98
C ALA A 340 -7.60 -21.53 17.68
N SER A 341 -7.29 -21.14 18.90
CA SER A 341 -6.22 -21.73 19.70
C SER A 341 -6.69 -23.02 20.37
N ALA A 342 -5.77 -23.96 20.57
CA ALA A 342 -6.02 -25.19 21.31
C ALA A 342 -6.51 -24.95 22.75
N LYS A 343 -6.18 -23.78 23.34
CA LYS A 343 -6.65 -23.36 24.67
C LYS A 343 -8.04 -22.70 24.66
N GLY A 344 -8.71 -22.69 23.50
CA GLY A 344 -10.04 -22.10 23.32
C GLY A 344 -10.04 -20.58 23.13
N ASP A 345 -8.88 -19.94 22.99
CA ASP A 345 -8.84 -18.54 22.54
C ASP A 345 -9.23 -18.43 21.06
N VAL A 346 -9.87 -17.32 20.70
CA VAL A 346 -10.16 -17.01 19.30
C VAL A 346 -9.56 -15.65 19.00
N TYR A 347 -8.73 -15.61 17.97
CA TYR A 347 -8.08 -14.40 17.48
C TYR A 347 -8.64 -14.03 16.11
N ALA A 348 -8.74 -12.73 15.85
CA ALA A 348 -9.09 -12.18 14.55
C ALA A 348 -8.06 -11.12 14.17
N THR A 349 -7.43 -11.27 13.02
CA THR A 349 -6.49 -10.28 12.49
C THR A 349 -7.22 -9.26 11.64
N SER A 350 -6.79 -8.01 11.72
CA SER A 350 -7.35 -6.90 10.98
C SER A 350 -6.26 -5.88 10.64
N PRO A 351 -6.47 -4.95 9.70
CA PRO A 351 -5.48 -3.92 9.41
C PRO A 351 -5.08 -3.11 10.66
N ILE A 352 -5.97 -3.01 11.63
CA ILE A 352 -5.86 -2.13 12.79
C ILE A 352 -5.26 -2.85 14.01
N GLY A 353 -5.13 -4.17 13.93
CA GLY A 353 -4.49 -4.98 14.94
C GLY A 353 -5.04 -6.39 15.04
N ILE A 354 -4.65 -7.04 16.13
CA ILE A 354 -5.10 -8.37 16.50
C ILE A 354 -6.14 -8.22 17.60
N TYR A 355 -7.32 -8.77 17.35
CA TYR A 355 -8.39 -8.90 18.33
C TYR A 355 -8.37 -10.28 18.94
N ARG A 356 -8.73 -10.35 20.22
CA ARG A 356 -8.97 -11.61 20.94
C ARG A 356 -10.34 -11.57 21.57
N LEU A 357 -11.05 -12.69 21.48
CA LEU A 357 -12.33 -12.87 22.15
C LEU A 357 -12.14 -12.95 23.67
N THR A 358 -12.95 -12.23 24.43
CA THR A 358 -12.92 -12.23 25.90
C THR A 358 -13.21 -13.61 26.48
N PRO A 359 -12.81 -13.90 27.74
CA PRO A 359 -13.05 -15.19 28.37
C PRO A 359 -14.53 -15.60 28.42
N ASP A 360 -15.44 -14.63 28.57
CA ASP A 360 -16.90 -14.82 28.53
C ASP A 360 -17.47 -15.14 27.12
N LYS A 361 -16.63 -15.05 26.08
CA LYS A 361 -16.96 -15.29 24.68
C LYS A 361 -17.99 -14.34 24.08
N GLU A 362 -18.21 -13.16 24.66
CA GLU A 362 -19.23 -12.20 24.20
C GLU A 362 -18.68 -10.93 23.53
N THR A 363 -17.41 -10.59 23.74
CA THR A 363 -16.83 -9.35 23.19
C THR A 363 -15.41 -9.54 22.65
N TRP A 364 -15.07 -8.79 21.60
CA TRP A 364 -13.70 -8.72 21.10
C TRP A 364 -12.94 -7.60 21.80
N THR A 365 -11.69 -7.86 22.15
CA THR A 365 -10.76 -6.85 22.68
C THR A 365 -9.55 -6.74 21.77
N LEU A 366 -9.16 -5.52 21.43
CA LEU A 366 -7.91 -5.26 20.73
C LEU A 366 -6.73 -5.57 21.67
N VAL A 367 -5.96 -6.62 21.37
CA VAL A 367 -4.82 -7.03 22.20
C VAL A 367 -3.50 -6.43 21.74
N ASN A 368 -3.40 -6.09 20.45
CA ASN A 368 -2.23 -5.41 19.89
C ASN A 368 -2.62 -4.62 18.63
N GLY A 369 -2.25 -3.34 18.55
CA GLY A 369 -2.57 -2.45 17.43
C GLY A 369 -1.41 -2.11 16.48
N SER A 370 -0.21 -2.67 16.70
CA SER A 370 1.00 -2.27 15.96
C SER A 370 1.45 -3.31 14.93
N VAL A 371 1.28 -4.61 15.22
CA VAL A 371 1.80 -5.72 14.38
C VAL A 371 1.30 -5.69 12.95
N THR A 372 0.03 -5.35 12.75
CA THR A 372 -0.60 -5.39 11.43
C THR A 372 -0.33 -4.12 10.64
N ASN A 373 -0.05 -3.00 11.32
CA ASN A 373 0.40 -1.74 10.75
C ASN A 373 -0.46 -1.17 9.58
N GLY A 374 -1.75 -1.49 9.51
CA GLY A 374 -2.64 -1.10 8.42
C GLY A 374 -2.63 -2.02 7.20
N GLN A 375 -1.96 -3.17 7.29
CA GLN A 375 -1.88 -4.16 6.22
C GLN A 375 -3.27 -4.61 5.76
N LEU A 376 -3.49 -4.65 4.44
CA LEU A 376 -4.77 -5.04 3.84
C LEU A 376 -4.80 -6.48 3.29
N TYR A 377 -3.66 -7.18 3.32
CA TYR A 377 -3.54 -8.56 2.87
C TYR A 377 -3.62 -9.55 4.04
N PRO A 378 -4.01 -10.81 3.80
CA PRO A 378 -4.02 -11.85 4.83
C PRO A 378 -2.69 -11.93 5.58
N MET A 379 -2.78 -12.04 6.91
CA MET A 379 -1.65 -12.26 7.81
C MET A 379 -1.87 -13.59 8.51
N PRO A 380 -1.39 -14.71 7.92
CA PRO A 380 -1.56 -16.02 8.52
C PRO A 380 -1.01 -16.06 9.94
N MET A 381 -1.81 -16.62 10.85
CA MET A 381 -1.41 -16.91 12.20
C MET A 381 -1.34 -18.41 12.41
N ALA A 382 -0.44 -18.85 13.28
CA ALA A 382 -0.32 -20.22 13.72
C ALA A 382 -0.03 -20.27 15.22
N GLU A 383 -0.27 -21.42 15.85
CA GLU A 383 0.04 -21.68 17.25
C GLU A 383 0.89 -22.95 17.36
N GLN A 384 1.87 -22.92 18.28
CA GLN A 384 2.59 -24.11 18.72
C GLN A 384 2.77 -24.05 20.24
N GLY A 385 2.11 -24.97 20.95
CA GLY A 385 2.06 -24.92 22.41
C GLY A 385 1.45 -23.60 22.90
N ASP A 386 2.24 -22.83 23.65
CA ASP A 386 1.81 -21.53 24.22
C ASP A 386 2.24 -20.32 23.36
N ARG A 387 2.91 -20.59 22.23
CA ARG A 387 3.45 -19.56 21.36
C ARG A 387 2.55 -19.31 20.16
N LEU A 388 2.30 -18.04 19.89
CA LEU A 388 1.62 -17.59 18.68
C LEU A 388 2.66 -17.08 17.69
N TYR A 389 2.38 -17.31 16.42
CA TYR A 389 3.17 -16.84 15.29
C TYR A 389 2.27 -16.07 14.34
N ILE A 390 2.80 -15.01 13.73
CA ILE A 390 2.12 -14.26 12.68
C ILE A 390 3.11 -13.84 11.62
N VAL A 391 2.65 -13.91 10.36
CA VAL A 391 3.45 -13.50 9.21
C VAL A 391 3.05 -12.09 8.80
N SER A 392 3.97 -11.14 8.98
CA SER A 392 3.80 -9.75 8.53
C SER A 392 4.25 -9.57 7.08
N VAL A 393 4.36 -8.32 6.62
CA VAL A 393 4.84 -8.00 5.26
C VAL A 393 6.28 -8.42 5.05
N LYS A 394 7.14 -8.30 6.07
CA LYS A 394 8.60 -8.47 5.92
C LYS A 394 9.18 -9.57 6.79
N GLU A 395 8.48 -9.93 7.85
CA GLU A 395 9.04 -10.74 8.94
C GLU A 395 8.01 -11.69 9.54
N VAL A 396 8.50 -12.72 10.19
CA VAL A 396 7.71 -13.59 11.06
C VAL A 396 7.92 -13.12 12.49
N LEU A 397 6.81 -12.94 13.20
CA LEU A 397 6.79 -12.47 14.58
C LEU A 397 6.25 -13.58 15.48
N SER A 398 6.69 -13.58 16.74
CA SER A 398 6.18 -14.49 17.77
C SER A 398 5.73 -13.77 19.03
N SER A 399 4.75 -14.36 19.70
CA SER A 399 4.23 -13.90 20.99
C SER A 399 4.18 -15.05 21.98
N THR A 400 4.53 -14.76 23.24
CA THR A 400 4.49 -15.70 24.38
C THR A 400 3.48 -15.28 25.45
N ASP A 401 2.80 -14.14 25.25
CA ASP A 401 1.91 -13.51 26.22
C ASP A 401 0.47 -13.36 25.70
N ARG A 402 0.06 -14.32 24.85
CA ARG A 402 -1.27 -14.38 24.22
C ARG A 402 -1.55 -13.18 23.31
N GLY A 403 -0.53 -12.77 22.55
CA GLY A 403 -0.64 -11.78 21.49
C GLY A 403 -0.55 -10.32 21.95
N LYS A 404 -0.16 -10.05 23.20
CA LYS A 404 -0.02 -8.67 23.71
C LYS A 404 1.26 -8.04 23.18
N THR A 405 2.38 -8.75 23.26
CA THR A 405 3.68 -8.35 22.72
C THR A 405 4.17 -9.33 21.66
N TRP A 406 4.91 -8.80 20.68
CA TRP A 406 5.39 -9.54 19.53
C TRP A 406 6.86 -9.21 19.28
N HIS A 407 7.63 -10.24 18.97
CA HIS A 407 9.08 -10.17 18.77
C HIS A 407 9.42 -10.76 17.42
N THR A 408 10.30 -10.09 16.68
CA THR A 408 10.81 -10.55 15.39
C THR A 408 11.61 -11.83 15.56
N LEU A 409 11.26 -12.86 14.77
CA LEU A 409 12.04 -14.09 14.66
C LEU A 409 13.03 -14.00 13.50
N GLY A 410 12.59 -13.48 12.36
CA GLY A 410 13.42 -13.34 11.17
C GLY A 410 12.64 -12.84 9.97
N SER A 411 13.38 -12.49 8.92
CA SER A 411 12.82 -12.10 7.64
C SER A 411 12.09 -13.26 6.99
N ARG A 412 11.00 -12.96 6.27
CA ARG A 412 10.26 -13.97 5.51
C ARG A 412 10.61 -13.94 4.01
N PRO A 413 10.40 -15.05 3.29
CA PRO A 413 10.40 -15.08 1.83
C PRO A 413 9.42 -14.08 1.20
N GLU A 414 9.78 -13.54 0.04
CA GLU A 414 8.94 -12.63 -0.74
C GLU A 414 7.64 -13.27 -1.27
N GLY A 415 6.65 -12.43 -1.57
CA GLY A 415 5.32 -12.82 -2.06
C GLY A 415 4.23 -12.53 -1.03
N LYS A 416 2.95 -12.71 -1.38
CA LYS A 416 1.85 -12.60 -0.40
C LYS A 416 1.71 -13.93 0.33
N ALA A 417 1.79 -13.88 1.66
CA ALA A 417 1.59 -15.06 2.49
C ALA A 417 0.14 -15.56 2.36
N LYS A 418 -0.02 -16.86 2.09
CA LYS A 418 -1.30 -17.54 1.95
C LYS A 418 -1.65 -18.38 3.18
N GLY A 419 -0.65 -18.93 3.84
CA GLY A 419 -0.82 -19.68 5.07
C GLY A 419 0.52 -19.93 5.74
N LEU A 420 0.47 -20.17 7.05
CA LEU A 420 1.59 -20.59 7.87
C LEU A 420 1.15 -21.85 8.62
N ILE A 421 1.87 -22.94 8.44
CA ILE A 421 1.71 -24.15 9.23
C ILE A 421 2.96 -24.31 10.08
N VAL A 422 2.76 -24.53 11.38
CA VAL A 422 3.83 -24.82 12.33
C VAL A 422 3.66 -26.24 12.82
N THR A 423 4.65 -27.08 12.54
CA THR A 423 4.68 -28.48 12.94
C THR A 423 5.78 -28.70 13.98
N GLU A 424 5.89 -29.91 14.54
CA GLU A 424 6.98 -30.23 15.48
C GLU A 424 8.35 -30.21 14.80
N GLU A 425 8.40 -30.48 13.49
CA GLU A 425 9.63 -30.60 12.72
C GLU A 425 10.06 -29.29 12.04
N ALA A 426 9.10 -28.49 11.56
CA ALA A 426 9.40 -27.34 10.74
C ALA A 426 8.23 -26.34 10.65
N PHE A 427 8.55 -25.14 10.17
CA PHE A 427 7.56 -24.16 9.76
C PHE A 427 7.44 -24.22 8.23
N TYR A 428 6.21 -24.13 7.73
CA TYR A 428 5.91 -24.10 6.31
C TYR A 428 5.14 -22.83 5.99
N LEU A 429 5.76 -21.97 5.18
CA LEU A 429 5.17 -20.72 4.71
C LEU A 429 4.81 -20.85 3.24
N VAL A 430 3.55 -20.59 2.92
CA VAL A 430 3.05 -20.65 1.54
C VAL A 430 2.92 -19.23 0.98
N THR A 431 3.48 -18.98 -0.20
CA THR A 431 3.37 -17.69 -0.90
C THR A 431 2.70 -17.85 -2.27
N ASP A 432 2.10 -16.76 -2.75
CA ASP A 432 1.41 -16.73 -4.05
C ASP A 432 2.34 -16.78 -5.27
N LYS A 433 3.65 -16.52 -5.11
CA LYS A 433 4.61 -16.37 -6.22
C LYS A 433 5.76 -17.37 -6.24
N LYS A 434 6.07 -18.01 -5.12
CA LYS A 434 7.26 -18.87 -5.00
C LYS A 434 6.96 -20.22 -4.33
N GLY A 435 5.69 -20.59 -4.26
CA GLY A 435 5.24 -21.85 -3.70
C GLY A 435 5.42 -21.94 -2.18
N VAL A 436 5.97 -23.05 -1.71
CA VAL A 436 6.16 -23.35 -0.29
C VAL A 436 7.62 -23.14 0.12
N PHE A 437 7.81 -22.56 1.29
CA PHE A 437 9.10 -22.44 1.95
C PHE A 437 9.08 -23.21 3.27
N ARG A 438 10.20 -23.84 3.59
CA ARG A 438 10.41 -24.56 4.85
C ARG A 438 11.45 -23.83 5.70
N SER A 439 11.22 -23.81 7.00
CA SER A 439 12.19 -23.39 8.00
C SER A 439 12.30 -24.44 9.09
N THR A 440 13.51 -24.88 9.39
CA THR A 440 13.81 -25.86 10.46
C THR A 440 14.37 -25.20 11.72
N ASP A 441 14.51 -23.86 11.72
CA ASP A 441 15.06 -23.07 12.81
C ASP A 441 14.05 -22.09 13.42
N ALA A 442 12.77 -22.50 13.40
CA ALA A 442 11.61 -21.76 13.92
C ALA A 442 11.39 -20.40 13.23
N GLY A 443 11.53 -20.37 11.90
CA GLY A 443 11.18 -19.23 11.06
C GLY A 443 12.28 -18.17 10.91
N LYS A 444 13.52 -18.44 11.34
CA LYS A 444 14.65 -17.50 11.21
C LYS A 444 15.22 -17.53 9.80
N GLN A 445 15.36 -18.72 9.21
CA GLN A 445 15.82 -18.94 7.85
C GLN A 445 14.83 -19.78 7.07
N TRP A 446 14.72 -19.51 5.77
CA TRP A 446 13.73 -20.13 4.90
C TRP A 446 14.39 -20.64 3.62
N THR A 447 14.06 -21.87 3.24
CA THR A 447 14.48 -22.48 1.98
C THR A 447 13.27 -22.83 1.15
N ALA A 448 13.35 -22.61 -0.16
CA ALA A 448 12.29 -23.00 -1.08
C ALA A 448 12.15 -24.53 -1.05
N PHE A 449 10.92 -25.02 -0.88
CA PHE A 449 10.64 -26.42 -0.59
C PHE A 449 9.49 -26.90 -1.47
N ASN A 450 9.77 -27.02 -2.78
CA ASN A 450 8.80 -27.29 -3.83
C ASN A 450 9.07 -28.61 -4.58
N ASP A 451 9.94 -29.49 -4.08
CA ASP A 451 10.22 -30.75 -4.79
C ASP A 451 8.97 -31.65 -4.83
N GLY A 452 8.66 -32.22 -6.01
CA GLY A 452 7.41 -32.92 -6.29
C GLY A 452 6.18 -32.02 -6.53
N PHE A 453 6.35 -30.70 -6.38
CA PHE A 453 5.31 -29.68 -6.55
C PHE A 453 5.69 -28.76 -7.73
N LYS A 454 5.05 -28.92 -8.89
CA LYS A 454 5.33 -28.07 -10.05
C LYS A 454 4.72 -26.70 -9.84
N PHE A 455 5.56 -25.69 -9.62
CA PHE A 455 5.14 -24.30 -9.46
C PHE A 455 5.97 -23.41 -10.38
N ASP A 456 5.33 -22.71 -11.29
CA ASP A 456 5.96 -21.73 -12.17
C ASP A 456 5.91 -20.35 -11.51
N ALA A 457 7.09 -19.83 -11.17
CA ALA A 457 7.24 -18.54 -10.51
C ALA A 457 6.88 -17.34 -11.43
N GLU A 458 6.98 -17.50 -12.76
CA GLU A 458 6.65 -16.44 -13.72
C GLU A 458 5.15 -16.30 -13.90
N THR A 459 4.45 -17.44 -14.04
CA THR A 459 3.00 -17.46 -14.27
C THR A 459 2.18 -17.55 -12.97
N SER A 460 2.82 -17.86 -11.84
CA SER A 460 2.17 -18.17 -10.55
C SER A 460 1.13 -19.29 -10.67
N ALA A 461 1.39 -20.26 -11.57
CA ALA A 461 0.53 -21.40 -11.84
C ALA A 461 1.23 -22.71 -11.43
N PRO A 462 0.51 -23.69 -10.85
CA PRO A 462 -0.89 -23.63 -10.44
C PRO A 462 -1.10 -22.72 -9.21
N LYS A 463 -2.30 -22.14 -9.08
CA LYS A 463 -2.61 -21.20 -8.00
C LYS A 463 -2.86 -21.99 -6.72
N ILE A 464 -2.10 -21.72 -5.66
CA ILE A 464 -2.36 -22.31 -4.35
C ILE A 464 -3.64 -21.70 -3.76
N THR A 465 -4.60 -22.57 -3.42
CA THR A 465 -5.92 -22.18 -2.90
C THR A 465 -5.92 -22.22 -1.37
N THR A 466 -5.48 -23.33 -0.77
CA THR A 466 -5.50 -23.56 0.68
C THR A 466 -4.29 -24.38 1.13
N VAL A 467 -3.84 -24.18 2.36
CA VAL A 467 -2.89 -25.05 3.07
C VAL A 467 -3.53 -25.49 4.38
N THR A 468 -3.39 -26.77 4.73
CA THR A 468 -3.93 -27.35 5.96
C THR A 468 -2.96 -28.38 6.53
N SER A 469 -3.21 -28.85 7.76
CA SER A 469 -2.42 -29.90 8.39
C SER A 469 -3.28 -30.83 9.23
N ILE A 470 -2.90 -32.10 9.27
CA ILE A 470 -3.44 -33.11 10.19
C ILE A 470 -2.25 -33.67 10.96
N GLY A 471 -2.20 -33.39 12.27
CA GLY A 471 -1.01 -33.64 13.06
C GLY A 471 0.23 -32.97 12.44
N ASN A 472 1.28 -33.75 12.21
CA ASN A 472 2.54 -33.28 11.60
C ASN A 472 2.51 -33.30 10.06
N THR A 473 1.45 -33.83 9.44
CA THR A 473 1.33 -33.97 7.99
C THR A 473 0.73 -32.69 7.38
N VAL A 474 1.43 -32.12 6.41
CA VAL A 474 1.03 -30.88 5.74
C VAL A 474 0.42 -31.18 4.37
N PHE A 475 -0.65 -30.48 4.02
CA PHE A 475 -1.32 -30.59 2.73
C PHE A 475 -1.39 -29.23 2.04
N VAL A 476 -1.14 -29.23 0.73
CA VAL A 476 -1.24 -28.03 -0.12
C VAL A 476 -2.23 -28.32 -1.23
N LEU A 477 -3.31 -27.55 -1.26
CA LEU A 477 -4.31 -27.59 -2.32
C LEU A 477 -4.04 -26.47 -3.33
N THR A 478 -3.98 -26.83 -4.60
CA THR A 478 -3.91 -25.89 -5.72
C THR A 478 -5.23 -25.89 -6.48
N ASP A 479 -5.39 -24.99 -7.43
CA ASP A 479 -6.53 -25.01 -8.33
C ASP A 479 -6.58 -26.26 -9.22
N LEU A 480 -5.47 -26.99 -9.40
CA LEU A 480 -5.42 -28.19 -10.25
C LEU A 480 -5.29 -29.50 -9.49
N ASP A 481 -4.56 -29.50 -8.38
CA ASP A 481 -4.07 -30.72 -7.71
C ASP A 481 -3.94 -30.54 -6.19
N LEU A 482 -4.00 -31.67 -5.48
CA LEU A 482 -3.75 -31.77 -4.04
C LEU A 482 -2.43 -32.51 -3.78
N TYR A 483 -1.63 -31.96 -2.87
CA TYR A 483 -0.34 -32.52 -2.47
C TYR A 483 -0.28 -32.76 -0.97
N ARG A 484 0.38 -33.84 -0.58
CA ARG A 484 0.74 -34.17 0.80
C ARG A 484 2.25 -34.14 0.95
N LEU A 485 2.74 -33.57 2.04
CA LEU A 485 4.13 -33.72 2.43
C LEU A 485 4.36 -35.12 3.00
N HIS A 486 5.22 -35.89 2.37
CA HIS A 486 5.64 -37.20 2.85
C HIS A 486 7.16 -37.30 2.80
N SER A 487 7.77 -37.60 3.95
CA SER A 487 9.21 -37.47 4.17
C SER A 487 9.69 -36.05 3.84
N ASP A 488 10.45 -35.85 2.77
CA ASP A 488 10.99 -34.54 2.36
C ASP A 488 10.55 -34.11 0.95
N ARG A 489 9.43 -34.65 0.45
CA ARG A 489 8.90 -34.32 -0.88
C ARG A 489 7.38 -34.17 -0.90
N TRP A 490 6.89 -33.37 -1.83
CA TRP A 490 5.46 -33.28 -2.11
C TRP A 490 5.02 -34.45 -2.97
N GLU A 491 4.06 -35.21 -2.48
CA GLU A 491 3.40 -36.29 -3.20
C GLU A 491 2.02 -35.83 -3.65
N LYS A 492 1.76 -35.90 -4.96
CA LYS A 492 0.43 -35.65 -5.52
C LYS A 492 -0.50 -36.78 -5.08
N LEU A 493 -1.63 -36.44 -4.47
CA LEU A 493 -2.62 -37.41 -4.04
C LEU A 493 -3.58 -37.78 -5.18
N PRO A 494 -3.88 -39.07 -5.37
CA PRO A 494 -4.82 -39.51 -6.39
C PRO A 494 -6.26 -39.30 -5.90
N ILE A 495 -6.91 -38.24 -6.36
CA ILE A 495 -8.37 -38.13 -6.29
C ILE A 495 -8.89 -38.75 -7.59
N GLU A 496 -9.13 -40.07 -7.57
CA GLU A 496 -9.43 -40.84 -8.78
C GLU A 496 -10.84 -40.57 -9.35
N PRO A 497 -11.03 -40.65 -10.69
CA PRO A 497 -12.31 -40.45 -11.36
C PRO A 497 -13.41 -41.45 -10.92
N PRO A 498 -14.70 -41.11 -11.13
CA PRO A 498 -15.22 -41.07 -12.50
C PRO A 498 -15.50 -39.67 -13.06
N ASN A 499 -15.29 -38.60 -12.29
CA ASN A 499 -15.60 -37.25 -12.74
C ASN A 499 -14.30 -36.47 -13.03
N ILE A 500 -14.16 -35.98 -14.26
CA ILE A 500 -13.13 -34.98 -14.60
C ILE A 500 -13.50 -33.70 -13.84
N PHE A 501 -12.60 -33.22 -12.97
CA PHE A 501 -12.75 -31.94 -12.26
C PHE A 501 -11.97 -30.85 -12.99
N ASP A 502 -12.51 -29.64 -12.99
CA ASP A 502 -11.89 -28.51 -13.67
C ASP A 502 -11.02 -27.67 -12.74
N SER A 503 -11.38 -27.64 -11.45
CA SER A 503 -10.55 -27.02 -10.41
C SER A 503 -10.89 -27.50 -9.00
N PHE A 504 -10.00 -27.27 -8.04
CA PHE A 504 -10.29 -27.42 -6.61
C PHE A 504 -10.52 -26.07 -5.92
N ASP A 505 -11.57 -25.98 -5.11
CA ASP A 505 -12.00 -24.72 -4.51
C ASP A 505 -11.47 -24.53 -3.07
N SER A 506 -11.58 -25.55 -2.22
CA SER A 506 -11.18 -25.46 -0.80
C SER A 506 -10.91 -26.83 -0.16
N SER A 507 -10.17 -26.81 0.95
CA SER A 507 -10.00 -27.96 1.84
C SER A 507 -10.22 -27.57 3.30
N ALA A 508 -10.62 -28.55 4.11
CA ALA A 508 -10.76 -28.41 5.55
C ALA A 508 -10.27 -29.70 6.23
N ALA A 509 -9.84 -29.58 7.48
CA ALA A 509 -9.45 -30.73 8.30
C ALA A 509 -10.15 -30.65 9.66
N SER A 510 -10.55 -31.80 10.18
CA SER A 510 -11.09 -31.93 11.54
C SER A 510 -10.73 -33.31 12.08
N GLY A 511 -10.13 -33.35 13.29
CA GLY A 511 -9.57 -34.59 13.81
C GLY A 511 -8.52 -35.17 12.87
N ASN A 512 -8.73 -36.41 12.42
CA ASN A 512 -7.88 -37.10 11.44
C ASN A 512 -8.42 -37.06 10.01
N ASP A 513 -9.51 -36.35 9.77
CA ASP A 513 -10.19 -36.35 8.48
C ASP A 513 -9.80 -35.15 7.63
N LEU A 514 -9.60 -35.43 6.35
CA LEU A 514 -9.35 -34.44 5.31
C LEU A 514 -10.56 -34.34 4.38
N TYR A 515 -11.04 -33.11 4.19
CA TYR A 515 -12.17 -32.79 3.33
C TYR A 515 -11.72 -31.90 2.17
N VAL A 516 -12.20 -32.19 0.96
CA VAL A 516 -11.83 -31.46 -0.27
C VAL A 516 -13.06 -31.18 -1.12
N ALA A 517 -13.16 -29.95 -1.62
CA ALA A 517 -14.18 -29.54 -2.58
C ALA A 517 -13.58 -29.35 -3.97
N ALA A 518 -14.14 -30.03 -4.95
CA ALA A 518 -13.79 -29.93 -6.37
C ALA A 518 -14.96 -29.33 -7.18
N CYS A 519 -14.64 -28.59 -8.23
CA CYS A 519 -15.57 -27.88 -9.09
C CYS A 519 -15.51 -28.40 -10.54
N HIS A 520 -16.67 -28.44 -11.20
CA HIS A 520 -16.90 -28.89 -12.57
C HIS A 520 -17.28 -27.70 -13.47
N ASP A 521 -16.55 -26.59 -13.43
CA ASP A 521 -16.82 -25.44 -14.32
C ASP A 521 -15.64 -25.10 -15.24
N TYR A 522 -15.72 -25.56 -16.49
CA TYR A 522 -14.77 -25.27 -17.57
C TYR A 522 -14.50 -23.78 -17.81
N SER A 523 -15.44 -22.87 -17.47
CA SER A 523 -15.24 -21.43 -17.68
C SER A 523 -14.13 -20.84 -16.81
N ARG A 524 -13.69 -21.56 -15.78
CA ARG A 524 -12.59 -21.17 -14.88
C ARG A 524 -11.22 -21.64 -15.35
N MET A 525 -11.14 -22.55 -16.32
CA MET A 525 -9.86 -22.94 -16.90
C MET A 525 -9.27 -21.75 -17.68
N LYS A 526 -8.08 -21.31 -17.29
CA LYS A 526 -7.30 -20.30 -18.05
C LYS A 526 -6.62 -20.87 -19.30
N ILE A 527 -6.83 -22.13 -19.62
CA ILE A 527 -6.27 -22.78 -20.80
C ILE A 527 -7.15 -22.39 -21.99
N LYS A 528 -6.53 -21.91 -23.09
CA LYS A 528 -7.30 -21.64 -24.31
C LYS A 528 -7.94 -22.95 -24.78
N PRO A 529 -9.23 -22.95 -25.19
CA PRO A 529 -9.87 -24.16 -25.73
C PRO A 529 -9.08 -24.83 -26.88
N SER A 530 -8.20 -24.09 -27.56
CA SER A 530 -7.31 -24.59 -28.61
C SER A 530 -6.13 -25.44 -28.11
N GLU A 531 -5.75 -25.34 -26.83
CA GLU A 531 -4.61 -26.04 -26.23
C GLU A 531 -5.04 -27.34 -25.50
N LEU A 532 -6.32 -27.43 -25.18
CA LEU A 532 -6.99 -28.63 -24.67
C LEU A 532 -7.52 -29.43 -25.87
N LYS A 533 -6.92 -30.60 -26.15
CA LYS A 533 -7.54 -31.60 -27.04
C LYS A 533 -8.76 -32.24 -26.34
N VAL A 534 -9.75 -31.45 -25.97
CA VAL A 534 -10.99 -31.95 -25.36
C VAL A 534 -11.96 -32.26 -26.48
N ASP A 535 -12.48 -33.49 -26.48
CA ASP A 535 -13.44 -33.94 -27.47
C ASP A 535 -14.74 -33.11 -27.35
N ALA A 536 -15.28 -32.65 -28.48
CA ALA A 536 -16.57 -31.96 -28.52
C ALA A 536 -17.70 -32.81 -27.91
N ALA A 537 -17.55 -34.14 -27.88
CA ALA A 537 -18.45 -35.05 -27.19
C ALA A 537 -18.40 -34.90 -25.65
N GLU A 538 -17.23 -34.69 -25.05
CA GLU A 538 -17.07 -34.48 -23.59
C GLU A 538 -17.70 -33.15 -23.16
N VAL A 539 -17.44 -32.07 -23.92
CA VAL A 539 -18.08 -30.76 -23.65
C VAL A 539 -19.60 -30.86 -23.75
N LYS A 540 -20.12 -31.62 -24.72
CA LYS A 540 -21.56 -31.84 -24.89
C LYS A 540 -22.17 -32.69 -23.78
N ALA A 541 -21.46 -33.73 -23.32
CA ALA A 541 -21.87 -34.55 -22.18
C ALA A 541 -21.86 -33.75 -20.86
N HIS A 542 -20.88 -32.87 -20.68
CA HIS A 542 -20.80 -31.98 -19.52
C HIS A 542 -21.90 -30.90 -19.52
N LEU A 543 -22.17 -30.27 -20.68
CA LEU A 543 -23.32 -29.36 -20.81
C LEU A 543 -24.66 -30.09 -20.59
N ALA A 544 -24.71 -31.40 -20.87
CA ALA A 544 -25.86 -32.25 -20.55
C ALA A 544 -25.94 -32.61 -19.05
N SER A 545 -24.81 -32.73 -18.33
CA SER A 545 -24.80 -32.98 -16.88
C SER A 545 -25.26 -31.76 -16.07
N ILE A 546 -24.93 -30.55 -16.53
CA ILE A 546 -25.48 -29.30 -15.97
C ILE A 546 -27.02 -29.26 -16.12
N LYS A 547 -27.55 -29.89 -17.18
CA LYS A 547 -29.00 -30.04 -17.40
C LYS A 547 -29.61 -31.23 -16.66
N SER A 548 -28.83 -32.19 -16.17
CA SER A 548 -29.31 -33.44 -15.54
C SER A 548 -29.61 -33.33 -14.04
N GLY A 549 -29.39 -32.15 -13.44
CA GLY A 549 -29.71 -31.92 -12.03
C GLY A 549 -28.61 -32.31 -11.05
N LYS A 550 -27.40 -32.67 -11.52
CA LYS A 550 -26.21 -32.85 -10.67
C LYS A 550 -25.65 -31.51 -10.19
N THR A 551 -24.94 -31.52 -9.08
CA THR A 551 -24.17 -30.37 -8.57
C THR A 551 -23.03 -30.02 -9.53
N ARG A 552 -22.62 -28.74 -9.58
CA ARG A 552 -21.39 -28.29 -10.27
C ARG A 552 -20.12 -28.54 -9.45
N TRP A 553 -20.22 -29.27 -8.36
CA TRP A 553 -19.15 -29.49 -7.41
C TRP A 553 -19.33 -30.85 -6.73
N THR A 554 -18.21 -31.39 -6.26
CA THR A 554 -18.12 -32.70 -5.62
C THR A 554 -17.30 -32.57 -4.34
N LEU A 555 -17.73 -33.26 -3.28
CA LEU A 555 -17.04 -33.27 -1.99
C LEU A 555 -16.44 -34.64 -1.71
N PHE A 556 -15.21 -34.63 -1.20
CA PHE A 556 -14.48 -35.83 -0.83
C PHE A 556 -14.07 -35.78 0.63
N ARG A 557 -14.13 -36.95 1.29
CA ARG A 557 -13.55 -37.21 2.61
C ARG A 557 -12.47 -38.27 2.49
N SER A 558 -11.37 -38.07 3.20
CA SER A 558 -10.35 -39.09 3.45
C SER A 558 -10.13 -39.23 4.95
N THR A 559 -10.06 -40.47 5.43
CA THR A 559 -9.80 -40.82 6.83
C THR A 559 -8.40 -41.42 7.02
N ASP A 560 -7.61 -41.48 5.96
CA ASP A 560 -6.30 -42.15 5.90
C ASP A 560 -5.21 -41.24 5.31
N LEU A 561 -5.31 -39.94 5.62
CA LEU A 561 -4.37 -38.90 5.18
C LEU A 561 -4.23 -38.82 3.65
N GLY A 562 -5.34 -39.03 2.93
CA GLY A 562 -5.44 -38.85 1.48
C GLY A 562 -5.05 -40.07 0.65
N ASN A 563 -4.89 -41.25 1.25
CA ASN A 563 -4.60 -42.48 0.50
C ASN A 563 -5.86 -43.04 -0.20
N SER A 564 -7.03 -42.84 0.39
CA SER A 564 -8.33 -43.18 -0.20
C SER A 564 -9.36 -42.08 0.04
N TRP A 565 -10.38 -42.04 -0.83
CA TRP A 565 -11.38 -40.98 -0.85
C TRP A 565 -12.79 -41.56 -0.97
N VAL A 566 -13.71 -40.99 -0.21
CA VAL A 566 -15.15 -41.26 -0.28
C VAL A 566 -15.85 -39.99 -0.73
N GLU A 567 -16.68 -40.10 -1.78
CA GLU A 567 -17.55 -39.00 -2.20
C GLU A 567 -18.68 -38.81 -1.18
N ILE A 568 -18.80 -37.60 -0.63
CA ILE A 568 -19.79 -37.20 0.36
C ILE A 568 -20.71 -36.09 -0.16
N THR A 569 -20.84 -35.95 -1.48
CA THR A 569 -21.63 -34.89 -2.12
C THR A 569 -23.13 -35.05 -1.77
N PRO A 570 -23.80 -33.99 -1.27
CA PRO A 570 -25.22 -34.04 -0.92
C PRO A 570 -26.12 -34.25 -2.15
N GLN A 571 -26.81 -35.39 -2.18
CA GLN A 571 -27.81 -35.69 -3.21
C GLN A 571 -29.08 -34.83 -3.07
N ASN A 572 -29.37 -34.35 -1.87
CA ASN A 572 -30.51 -33.50 -1.56
C ASN A 572 -30.21 -32.00 -1.67
N ALA A 573 -29.09 -31.61 -2.30
CA ALA A 573 -28.74 -30.20 -2.45
C ALA A 573 -29.85 -29.43 -3.21
N PRO A 574 -30.34 -28.29 -2.69
CA PRO A 574 -31.34 -27.47 -3.39
C PRO A 574 -30.75 -26.90 -4.69
N PHE A 575 -31.61 -26.55 -5.64
CA PHE A 575 -31.17 -26.05 -6.95
C PHE A 575 -30.17 -24.89 -6.88
N THR A 576 -30.35 -23.98 -5.92
CA THR A 576 -29.42 -22.86 -5.67
C THR A 576 -28.02 -23.32 -5.28
N MET A 577 -27.91 -24.34 -4.42
CA MET A 577 -26.63 -24.96 -4.06
C MET A 577 -26.05 -25.77 -5.21
N ARG A 578 -26.87 -26.51 -5.97
CA ARG A 578 -26.38 -27.31 -7.10
C ARG A 578 -25.70 -26.49 -8.18
N GLN A 579 -26.15 -25.25 -8.38
CA GLN A 579 -25.57 -24.31 -9.36
C GLN A 579 -24.52 -23.38 -8.76
N ALA A 580 -24.19 -23.51 -7.48
CA ALA A 580 -23.18 -22.67 -6.84
C ALA A 580 -21.78 -22.98 -7.40
N ILE A 581 -20.96 -21.93 -7.43
CA ILE A 581 -19.54 -21.94 -7.76
C ILE A 581 -18.76 -21.35 -6.56
N ASP A 582 -17.45 -21.61 -6.45
CA ASP A 582 -16.61 -21.28 -5.28
C ASP A 582 -17.09 -21.95 -3.99
N ILE A 583 -17.02 -23.27 -3.94
CA ILE A 583 -17.41 -24.02 -2.76
C ILE A 583 -16.38 -23.88 -1.66
N LYS A 584 -16.86 -23.43 -0.50
CA LYS A 584 -16.07 -23.29 0.71
C LYS A 584 -16.46 -24.33 1.75
N LEU A 585 -15.46 -25.03 2.27
CA LEU A 585 -15.57 -25.98 3.35
C LEU A 585 -15.07 -25.41 4.68
N ILE A 586 -15.79 -25.71 5.76
CA ILE A 586 -15.35 -25.47 7.14
C ILE A 586 -15.71 -26.71 7.94
N ALA A 587 -14.76 -27.24 8.71
CA ALA A 587 -14.93 -28.45 9.51
C ALA A 587 -14.54 -28.18 10.97
N ALA A 588 -15.34 -28.66 11.92
CA ALA A 588 -14.98 -28.68 13.33
C ALA A 588 -15.78 -29.78 14.06
N GLY A 589 -15.07 -30.66 14.76
CA GLY A 589 -15.65 -31.89 15.28
C GLY A 589 -16.22 -32.75 14.15
N GLU A 590 -17.43 -33.24 14.32
CA GLU A 590 -18.23 -34.01 13.35
C GLU A 590 -19.05 -33.10 12.40
N THR A 591 -19.01 -31.79 12.64
CA THR A 591 -19.81 -30.82 11.88
C THR A 591 -19.05 -30.27 10.69
N LEU A 592 -19.67 -30.40 9.51
CA LEU A 592 -19.18 -29.86 8.24
C LEU A 592 -20.14 -28.80 7.73
N LEU A 593 -19.60 -27.64 7.35
CA LEU A 593 -20.32 -26.58 6.67
C LEU A 593 -19.80 -26.42 5.25
N VAL A 594 -20.73 -26.47 4.31
CA VAL A 594 -20.48 -26.22 2.88
C VAL A 594 -21.22 -24.96 2.52
N ALA A 595 -20.51 -23.99 1.93
CA ALA A 595 -21.09 -22.73 1.52
C ALA A 595 -20.71 -22.38 0.08
N GLY A 596 -21.69 -21.97 -0.72
CA GLY A 596 -21.51 -21.59 -2.12
C GLY A 596 -22.42 -20.41 -2.49
N GLY A 597 -21.83 -19.36 -3.07
CA GLY A 597 -22.54 -18.12 -3.39
C GLY A 597 -23.10 -17.39 -2.16
N ARG A 598 -24.34 -17.68 -1.75
CA ARG A 598 -25.00 -17.21 -0.52
C ARG A 598 -25.84 -18.29 0.15
N TYR A 599 -25.60 -19.55 -0.18
CA TYR A 599 -26.36 -20.66 0.37
C TYR A 599 -25.42 -21.61 1.09
N GLY A 600 -25.95 -22.30 2.09
CA GLY A 600 -25.20 -23.24 2.91
C GLY A 600 -25.89 -24.58 3.07
N MET A 601 -25.08 -25.61 3.32
CA MET A 601 -25.50 -26.92 3.78
C MET A 601 -24.63 -27.37 4.97
N ARG A 602 -25.20 -28.21 5.82
CA ARG A 602 -24.53 -28.76 7.01
C ARG A 602 -24.63 -30.27 7.05
N SER A 603 -23.56 -30.92 7.46
CA SER A 603 -23.57 -32.27 8.02
C SER A 603 -23.15 -32.25 9.50
N ARG A 604 -23.65 -33.19 10.29
CA ARG A 604 -23.27 -33.43 11.70
C ARG A 604 -22.74 -34.86 11.92
N ASP A 605 -22.38 -35.53 10.84
CA ASP A 605 -21.99 -36.94 10.80
C ASP A 605 -20.92 -37.17 9.72
N ASP A 606 -19.97 -36.22 9.64
CA ASP A 606 -18.82 -36.25 8.73
C ASP A 606 -19.18 -36.41 7.24
N GLY A 607 -20.28 -35.80 6.82
CA GLY A 607 -20.73 -35.75 5.43
C GLY A 607 -21.65 -36.89 5.02
N GLN A 608 -22.09 -37.77 5.94
CA GLN A 608 -23.02 -38.86 5.60
C GLN A 608 -24.43 -38.35 5.31
N THR A 609 -24.93 -37.42 6.10
CA THR A 609 -26.23 -36.76 5.89
C THR A 609 -26.11 -35.25 5.87
N TRP A 610 -26.97 -34.62 5.07
CA TRP A 610 -26.90 -33.18 4.83
C TRP A 610 -28.25 -32.51 5.04
N THR A 611 -28.20 -31.35 5.70
CA THR A 611 -29.33 -30.45 5.91
C THR A 611 -29.06 -29.12 5.21
N ALA A 612 -30.03 -28.62 4.44
CA ALA A 612 -29.93 -27.30 3.82
C ALA A 612 -30.12 -26.20 4.89
N LEU A 613 -29.22 -25.23 4.92
CA LEU A 613 -29.26 -24.09 5.85
C LEU A 613 -30.00 -22.87 5.28
N GLY A 614 -30.25 -22.85 3.97
CA GLY A 614 -30.86 -21.69 3.30
C GLY A 614 -29.85 -20.60 2.97
N GLU A 615 -30.28 -19.33 3.00
CA GLU A 615 -29.42 -18.18 2.71
C GLU A 615 -28.53 -17.85 3.92
N ILE A 616 -27.22 -17.75 3.69
CA ILE A 616 -26.23 -17.32 4.69
C ILE A 616 -25.91 -15.82 4.50
N PRO A 617 -25.57 -15.08 5.57
CA PRO A 617 -25.51 -13.62 5.52
C PRO A 617 -24.22 -13.08 4.86
N TYR A 618 -23.23 -13.94 4.61
CA TYR A 618 -21.95 -13.61 4.01
C TYR A 618 -21.74 -14.31 2.67
N THR A 619 -20.79 -13.80 1.87
CA THR A 619 -20.33 -14.44 0.63
C THR A 619 -19.12 -15.33 0.95
N PRO A 620 -19.16 -16.65 0.73
CA PRO A 620 -18.08 -17.55 1.15
C PRO A 620 -16.73 -17.26 0.49
N SER A 621 -16.75 -16.93 -0.80
CA SER A 621 -15.54 -16.65 -1.59
C SER A 621 -14.72 -15.51 -0.96
N TYR A 622 -13.45 -15.78 -0.63
CA TYR A 622 -12.49 -14.85 0.00
C TYR A 622 -12.82 -14.37 1.42
N THR A 623 -13.76 -15.00 2.11
CA THR A 623 -14.11 -14.65 3.49
C THR A 623 -13.21 -15.42 4.46
N PRO A 624 -12.62 -14.81 5.50
CA PRO A 624 -12.01 -15.54 6.60
C PRO A 624 -13.06 -16.31 7.40
N ASP A 625 -12.68 -17.45 7.95
CA ASP A 625 -13.52 -18.27 8.82
C ASP A 625 -12.69 -19.04 9.85
N ALA A 626 -13.37 -19.58 10.85
CA ALA A 626 -12.84 -20.58 11.76
C ALA A 626 -13.97 -21.44 12.34
N GLY A 627 -13.76 -22.75 12.38
CA GLY A 627 -14.55 -23.68 13.19
C GLY A 627 -13.90 -23.88 14.56
N ILE A 628 -14.67 -23.75 15.64
CA ILE A 628 -14.18 -23.91 17.01
C ILE A 628 -14.54 -25.28 17.58
N ASN A 629 -15.77 -25.71 17.33
CA ASN A 629 -16.35 -26.99 17.73
C ASN A 629 -17.59 -27.26 16.87
N ASP A 630 -18.28 -28.38 17.11
CA ASP A 630 -19.47 -28.82 16.36
C ASP A 630 -20.56 -27.76 16.20
N ASN A 631 -20.64 -26.80 17.11
CA ASN A 631 -21.72 -25.82 17.14
C ASN A 631 -21.26 -24.41 16.80
N THR A 632 -19.99 -24.10 17.02
CA THR A 632 -19.49 -22.72 17.01
C THR A 632 -18.56 -22.46 15.84
N PHE A 633 -18.97 -21.57 14.95
CA PHE A 633 -18.19 -21.13 13.79
C PHE A 633 -18.25 -19.61 13.65
N TYR A 634 -17.16 -19.05 13.13
CA TYR A 634 -17.03 -17.64 12.77
C TYR A 634 -16.78 -17.54 11.28
N ALA A 635 -17.44 -16.59 10.63
CA ALA A 635 -17.18 -16.29 9.23
C ALA A 635 -17.50 -14.82 8.96
N GLY A 636 -16.65 -14.16 8.19
CA GLY A 636 -16.90 -12.78 7.80
C GLY A 636 -15.64 -12.00 7.49
N LYS A 637 -15.69 -11.22 6.42
CA LYS A 637 -14.59 -10.31 6.05
C LYS A 637 -14.82 -8.89 6.56
N TYR A 638 -16.05 -8.40 6.57
CA TYR A 638 -16.36 -7.00 6.88
C TYR A 638 -17.33 -6.86 8.05
N GLU A 639 -18.23 -7.83 8.17
CA GLU A 639 -19.00 -8.12 9.36
C GLU A 639 -18.70 -9.56 9.72
N VAL A 640 -18.29 -9.80 10.96
CA VAL A 640 -18.14 -11.14 11.50
C VAL A 640 -19.50 -11.65 11.91
N TYR A 641 -19.82 -12.85 11.46
CA TYR A 641 -21.00 -13.59 11.87
C TYR A 641 -20.56 -14.77 12.72
N ARG A 642 -21.33 -15.03 13.78
CA ARG A 642 -21.18 -16.18 14.66
C ARG A 642 -22.42 -17.06 14.55
N THR A 643 -22.19 -18.36 14.46
CA THR A 643 -23.19 -19.39 14.75
C THR A 643 -22.79 -20.11 16.04
N THR A 644 -23.77 -20.53 16.83
CA THR A 644 -23.60 -21.40 18.01
C THR A 644 -24.49 -22.66 17.94
N ASN A 645 -25.09 -22.95 16.78
CA ASN A 645 -25.94 -24.12 16.51
C ASN A 645 -25.50 -24.88 15.25
N GLY A 646 -24.22 -24.76 14.89
CA GLY A 646 -23.63 -25.45 13.74
C GLY A 646 -24.13 -24.91 12.41
N GLY A 647 -24.41 -23.62 12.28
CA GLY A 647 -24.73 -22.96 11.01
C GLY A 647 -26.22 -22.81 10.70
N GLU A 648 -27.12 -23.30 11.56
CA GLU A 648 -28.58 -23.11 11.42
C GLU A 648 -28.98 -21.64 11.45
N SER A 649 -28.33 -20.84 12.31
CA SER A 649 -28.52 -19.40 12.34
C SER A 649 -27.20 -18.66 12.54
N TRP A 650 -27.03 -17.58 11.78
CA TRP A 650 -25.86 -16.73 11.82
C TRP A 650 -26.24 -15.34 12.30
N HIS A 651 -25.53 -14.84 13.30
CA HIS A 651 -25.79 -13.55 13.92
C HIS A 651 -24.57 -12.63 13.81
N PRO A 652 -24.73 -11.34 13.49
CA PRO A 652 -23.64 -10.38 13.57
C PRO A 652 -22.97 -10.40 14.95
N PHE A 653 -21.64 -10.42 14.97
CA PHE A 653 -20.85 -10.61 16.18
C PHE A 653 -19.56 -9.80 16.16
N MET A 654 -19.71 -8.47 16.31
CA MET A 654 -18.64 -7.48 16.19
C MET A 654 -18.47 -6.63 17.45
N ARG A 655 -19.14 -6.97 18.56
CA ARG A 655 -19.09 -6.20 19.80
C ARG A 655 -17.65 -6.04 20.28
N GLY A 656 -17.19 -4.80 20.45
CA GLY A 656 -15.80 -4.45 20.82
C GLY A 656 -14.84 -4.28 19.64
N MET A 657 -15.26 -4.55 18.40
CA MET A 657 -14.52 -4.23 17.17
C MET A 657 -14.95 -2.86 16.62
N ILE A 658 -14.33 -1.80 17.14
CA ILE A 658 -14.56 -0.42 16.70
C ILE A 658 -14.25 -0.30 15.21
N GLY A 659 -15.22 0.16 14.42
CA GLY A 659 -15.12 0.12 12.97
C GLY A 659 -14.15 1.14 12.38
N THR A 660 -13.49 0.74 11.28
CA THR A 660 -12.37 1.50 10.68
C THR A 660 -12.53 1.72 9.18
N GLN A 661 -13.56 1.14 8.56
CA GLN A 661 -13.93 1.37 7.16
C GLN A 661 -14.95 2.51 7.00
N MET A 662 -14.77 3.60 7.77
CA MET A 662 -15.64 4.77 7.68
C MET A 662 -15.19 5.65 6.51
N ARG A 663 -16.11 5.84 5.56
CA ARG A 663 -15.86 6.61 4.32
C ARG A 663 -16.33 8.04 4.44
N ASN A 664 -17.41 8.24 5.18
CA ASN A 664 -18.01 9.54 5.38
C ASN A 664 -18.71 9.64 6.75
N LEU A 665 -18.56 10.77 7.42
CA LEU A 665 -19.17 11.15 8.69
C LEU A 665 -19.91 12.48 8.50
N VAL A 666 -21.17 12.52 8.93
CA VAL A 666 -22.05 13.68 8.80
C VAL A 666 -22.79 13.92 10.11
N ALA A 667 -22.90 15.18 10.53
CA ALA A 667 -23.76 15.59 11.64
C ALA A 667 -25.07 16.18 11.10
N PHE A 668 -26.22 15.77 11.65
CA PHE A 668 -27.53 16.29 11.30
C PHE A 668 -28.52 16.15 12.46
N LYS A 669 -29.22 17.24 12.82
CA LYS A 669 -30.24 17.27 13.89
C LYS A 669 -29.79 16.56 15.18
N ASN A 670 -28.59 16.89 15.65
CA ASN A 670 -27.91 16.31 16.83
C ASN A 670 -27.57 14.81 16.75
N GLY A 671 -27.82 14.17 15.60
CA GLY A 671 -27.39 12.82 15.30
C GLY A 671 -26.10 12.80 14.46
N LEU A 672 -25.35 11.72 14.60
CA LEU A 672 -24.20 11.41 13.74
C LEU A 672 -24.61 10.31 12.75
N TYR A 673 -24.18 10.47 11.50
CA TYR A 673 -24.41 9.53 10.43
C TYR A 673 -23.06 9.11 9.86
N VAL A 674 -22.82 7.81 9.82
CA VAL A 674 -21.62 7.25 9.24
C VAL A 674 -22.00 6.36 8.07
N HIS A 675 -21.37 6.62 6.93
CA HIS A 675 -21.33 5.68 5.84
C HIS A 675 -20.04 4.85 5.92
N ASN A 676 -20.21 3.54 5.99
CA ASN A 676 -19.13 2.58 5.76
C ASN A 676 -19.37 1.85 4.43
N ASP A 677 -18.41 1.07 3.96
CA ASP A 677 -18.47 0.37 2.67
C ASP A 677 -19.69 -0.57 2.45
N TRP A 678 -20.54 -0.78 3.47
CA TRP A 678 -21.69 -1.70 3.40
C TRP A 678 -23.04 -1.07 3.76
N LYS A 679 -23.07 -0.12 4.69
CA LYS A 679 -24.28 0.42 5.28
C LYS A 679 -24.09 1.85 5.76
N ILE A 680 -25.23 2.51 5.94
CA ILE A 680 -25.32 3.77 6.65
C ILE A 680 -25.88 3.45 8.04
N VAL A 681 -25.23 4.00 9.04
CA VAL A 681 -25.61 3.86 10.44
C VAL A 681 -25.71 5.24 11.07
N LYS A 682 -26.59 5.35 12.06
CA LYS A 682 -26.77 6.59 12.81
C LYS A 682 -26.62 6.37 14.31
N SER A 683 -26.15 7.41 14.99
CA SER A 683 -26.14 7.52 16.43
C SER A 683 -26.90 8.78 16.85
N THR A 684 -27.73 8.65 17.89
CA THR A 684 -28.48 9.77 18.50
C THR A 684 -28.00 10.08 19.93
N ASP A 685 -26.98 9.35 20.40
CA ASP A 685 -26.41 9.41 21.74
C ASP A 685 -24.93 9.78 21.68
N SER A 686 -24.57 10.67 20.75
CA SER A 686 -23.22 11.21 20.64
C SER A 686 -22.12 10.19 20.28
N GLY A 687 -22.49 9.12 19.58
CA GLY A 687 -21.57 8.13 19.03
C GLY A 687 -21.43 6.84 19.84
N GLU A 688 -22.25 6.67 20.88
CA GLU A 688 -22.19 5.50 21.78
C GLU A 688 -22.89 4.27 21.18
N THR A 689 -24.10 4.42 20.66
CA THR A 689 -24.84 3.35 19.99
C THR A 689 -25.18 3.70 18.55
N TRP A 690 -25.20 2.67 17.70
CA TRP A 690 -25.36 2.83 16.25
C TRP A 690 -26.47 1.93 15.74
N THR A 691 -27.40 2.52 14.99
CA THR A 691 -28.54 1.82 14.39
C THR A 691 -28.50 1.96 12.86
N PRO A 692 -28.86 0.91 12.10
CA PRO A 692 -28.90 1.00 10.65
C PRO A 692 -29.92 2.03 10.14
N VAL A 693 -29.53 2.81 9.14
CA VAL A 693 -30.43 3.61 8.31
C VAL A 693 -30.84 2.75 7.12
N ASN A 694 -32.14 2.51 6.98
CA ASN A 694 -32.67 1.60 5.98
C ASN A 694 -33.03 2.32 4.68
N PHE A 695 -33.05 1.60 3.57
CA PHE A 695 -33.67 2.10 2.35
C PHE A 695 -35.18 1.82 2.39
N ARG A 696 -35.97 2.70 1.76
CA ARG A 696 -37.42 2.50 1.63
C ARG A 696 -37.74 1.11 1.07
N ALA A 697 -38.79 0.46 1.59
CA ALA A 697 -39.23 -0.86 1.15
C ALA A 697 -39.26 -1.00 -0.39
N GLY A 698 -38.71 -2.12 -0.89
CA GLY A 698 -38.47 -2.38 -2.31
C GLY A 698 -37.04 -2.06 -2.78
N TRP A 699 -36.29 -1.27 -2.01
CA TRP A 699 -34.90 -0.91 -2.25
C TRP A 699 -34.00 -1.60 -1.22
N ASN A 700 -32.84 -2.09 -1.66
CA ASN A 700 -31.81 -2.62 -0.76
C ASN A 700 -30.59 -1.73 -0.89
N SER A 701 -29.77 -1.60 0.16
CA SER A 701 -28.43 -1.01 0.05
C SER A 701 -27.68 -1.72 -1.08
N PRO A 702 -27.24 -1.01 -2.13
CA PRO A 702 -26.44 -1.60 -3.18
C PRO A 702 -25.07 -1.92 -2.58
N ARG A 703 -24.82 -3.20 -2.29
CA ARG A 703 -23.49 -3.65 -1.91
C ARG A 703 -22.60 -3.55 -3.14
N ASP A 704 -21.84 -2.47 -3.27
CA ASP A 704 -20.88 -2.34 -4.36
C ASP A 704 -19.56 -1.68 -3.89
N PRO A 705 -18.48 -2.47 -3.74
CA PRO A 705 -17.16 -1.93 -3.42
C PRO A 705 -16.54 -1.10 -4.55
N ASP A 706 -17.11 -1.12 -5.77
CA ASP A 706 -16.57 -0.44 -6.95
C ASP A 706 -17.01 1.04 -7.06
N PHE A 707 -17.92 1.51 -6.18
CA PHE A 707 -18.35 2.92 -6.12
C PHE A 707 -17.88 3.63 -4.84
N PRO A 708 -16.60 4.05 -4.75
CA PRO A 708 -15.98 4.55 -3.52
C PRO A 708 -16.48 5.94 -3.05
N ASN A 709 -17.28 6.64 -3.86
CA ASN A 709 -17.70 8.03 -3.61
C ASN A 709 -19.17 8.18 -3.21
N GLN A 710 -19.81 7.10 -2.76
CA GLN A 710 -21.11 7.20 -2.08
C GLN A 710 -20.90 7.95 -0.75
N ARG A 711 -21.36 9.19 -0.68
CA ARG A 711 -21.25 10.06 0.50
C ARG A 711 -22.63 10.63 0.84
N LEU A 712 -22.86 10.88 2.11
CA LEU A 712 -23.94 11.72 2.57
C LEU A 712 -23.45 13.17 2.59
N VAL A 713 -24.29 14.08 2.13
CA VAL A 713 -24.06 15.53 2.16
C VAL A 713 -25.30 16.18 2.73
N VAL A 714 -25.12 17.09 3.69
CA VAL A 714 -26.21 17.88 4.25
C VAL A 714 -26.32 19.18 3.49
N ALA A 715 -27.50 19.44 2.96
CA ALA A 715 -27.82 20.65 2.24
C ALA A 715 -29.31 20.95 2.41
N ASP A 716 -29.69 22.23 2.41
CA ASP A 716 -31.10 22.63 2.54
C ASP A 716 -31.81 22.00 3.78
N ASP A 717 -31.10 21.81 4.90
CA ASP A 717 -31.55 21.06 6.11
C ASP A 717 -32.01 19.61 5.84
N VAL A 718 -31.42 18.97 4.82
CA VAL A 718 -31.72 17.59 4.43
C VAL A 718 -30.42 16.83 4.07
N PRO A 719 -30.19 15.64 4.64
CA PRO A 719 -29.12 14.76 4.18
C PRO A 719 -29.50 14.08 2.85
N TYR A 720 -28.63 14.20 1.87
CA TYR A 720 -28.72 13.55 0.56
C TYR A 720 -27.58 12.57 0.34
N GLY A 721 -27.79 11.53 -0.47
CA GLY A 721 -26.74 10.64 -0.93
C GLY A 721 -27.03 10.02 -2.29
N VAL A 722 -25.99 9.62 -3.01
CA VAL A 722 -26.10 8.99 -4.33
C VAL A 722 -25.85 7.50 -4.20
N PHE A 723 -26.79 6.68 -4.65
CA PHE A 723 -26.71 5.23 -4.55
C PHE A 723 -27.14 4.56 -5.86
N LEU A 724 -26.60 3.36 -6.11
CA LEU A 724 -27.03 2.55 -7.25
C LEU A 724 -28.50 2.14 -7.10
N GLU A 725 -29.21 2.15 -8.21
CA GLU A 725 -30.54 1.60 -8.30
C GLU A 725 -30.45 0.07 -8.40
N LYS A 726 -31.24 -0.61 -7.56
CA LYS A 726 -31.24 -2.07 -7.44
C LYS A 726 -31.61 -2.71 -8.78
N ASN A 727 -30.61 -3.15 -9.54
CA ASN A 727 -30.84 -4.13 -10.58
C ASN A 727 -30.99 -5.51 -9.92
N LYS A 728 -32.07 -6.24 -10.23
CA LYS A 728 -32.27 -7.63 -9.77
C LYS A 728 -31.01 -8.43 -10.15
N ARG A 729 -30.13 -8.77 -9.20
CA ARG A 729 -29.04 -9.73 -9.45
C ARG A 729 -29.66 -10.99 -10.05
N GLY A 730 -29.13 -11.45 -11.18
CA GLY A 730 -29.46 -12.79 -11.66
C GLY A 730 -29.11 -13.81 -10.57
N ILE A 731 -29.88 -14.88 -10.46
CA ILE A 731 -29.83 -15.86 -9.36
C ILE A 731 -28.46 -16.58 -9.26
N PHE A 732 -27.57 -16.43 -10.25
CA PHE A 732 -26.34 -17.22 -10.40
C PHE A 732 -25.06 -16.41 -10.68
N GLY A 733 -25.03 -15.10 -10.42
CA GLY A 733 -23.79 -14.31 -10.60
C GLY A 733 -23.28 -14.22 -12.05
N SER A 734 -24.08 -14.64 -13.04
CA SER A 734 -23.75 -14.48 -14.46
C SER A 734 -23.65 -12.98 -14.82
N PRO A 735 -22.57 -12.56 -15.48
CA PRO A 735 -22.41 -11.20 -16.00
C PRO A 735 -23.32 -11.05 -17.21
N THR A 736 -24.61 -10.87 -16.98
CA THR A 736 -25.43 -10.21 -18.01
C THR A 736 -25.10 -8.73 -17.93
N ILE A 737 -24.50 -8.20 -19.00
CA ILE A 737 -24.24 -6.78 -19.24
C ILE A 737 -25.53 -6.02 -18.93
N ARG A 738 -25.55 -5.12 -17.94
CA ARG A 738 -26.78 -4.54 -17.40
C ARG A 738 -26.58 -3.12 -16.89
N LYS A 739 -27.10 -2.16 -17.68
CA LYS A 739 -26.97 -0.72 -17.43
C LYS A 739 -27.18 -0.39 -15.96
N SER A 740 -26.11 -0.03 -15.28
CA SER A 740 -26.17 0.45 -13.91
C SER A 740 -26.78 1.86 -13.90
N LYS A 741 -27.71 2.11 -12.98
CA LYS A 741 -28.37 3.43 -12.82
C LYS A 741 -28.03 3.98 -11.45
N LEU A 742 -27.60 5.24 -11.34
CA LEU A 742 -27.44 5.93 -10.06
C LEU A 742 -28.66 6.82 -9.79
N ARG A 743 -29.05 6.91 -8.52
CA ARG A 743 -30.19 7.72 -8.07
C ARG A 743 -29.83 8.47 -6.78
N ILE A 744 -30.38 9.67 -6.65
CA ILE A 744 -30.23 10.48 -5.44
C ILE A 744 -31.34 10.12 -4.44
N PHE A 745 -30.93 9.88 -3.21
CA PHE A 745 -31.79 9.62 -2.07
C PHE A 745 -31.68 10.78 -1.09
N GLN A 746 -32.78 11.06 -0.42
CA GLN A 746 -32.86 11.97 0.72
C GLN A 746 -33.21 11.17 1.97
N LEU A 747 -32.70 11.59 3.11
CA LEU A 747 -33.08 11.03 4.39
C LEU A 747 -34.48 11.52 4.78
N SER A 748 -35.30 10.63 5.31
CA SER A 748 -36.62 10.95 5.86
C SER A 748 -36.49 11.88 7.08
N ALA A 749 -37.56 12.59 7.41
CA ALA A 749 -37.57 13.55 8.52
C ALA A 749 -37.30 12.92 9.89
N ASP A 750 -37.63 11.64 10.07
CA ASP A 750 -37.31 10.85 11.29
C ASP A 750 -35.86 10.34 11.32
N GLY A 751 -35.11 10.59 10.24
CA GLY A 751 -33.71 10.20 10.11
C GLY A 751 -33.47 8.70 9.97
N ASN A 752 -34.49 7.87 9.73
CA ASN A 752 -34.38 6.41 9.73
C ASN A 752 -34.31 5.78 8.34
N THR A 753 -34.81 6.48 7.31
CA THR A 753 -35.07 5.89 6.00
C THR A 753 -34.53 6.75 4.87
N LEU A 754 -33.75 6.17 3.97
CA LEU A 754 -33.38 6.79 2.70
C LEU A 754 -34.46 6.55 1.65
N MET A 755 -34.94 7.65 1.07
CA MET A 755 -36.01 7.67 0.07
C MET A 755 -35.49 8.32 -1.23
N PRO A 756 -35.82 7.78 -2.42
CA PRO A 756 -35.44 8.43 -3.65
C PRO A 756 -36.09 9.81 -3.76
N VAL A 757 -35.32 10.82 -4.17
CA VAL A 757 -35.84 12.16 -4.41
C VAL A 757 -36.82 12.12 -5.58
N LYS A 758 -38.06 12.56 -5.35
CA LYS A 758 -39.12 12.53 -6.37
C LYS A 758 -38.82 13.51 -7.50
N GLY A 759 -39.04 13.08 -8.75
CA GLY A 759 -38.91 13.95 -9.93
C GLY A 759 -37.49 14.13 -10.43
N LEU A 760 -36.47 13.50 -9.83
CA LEU A 760 -35.13 13.45 -10.42
C LEU A 760 -34.96 12.22 -11.33
N PRO A 761 -34.42 12.39 -12.55
CA PRO A 761 -34.07 11.28 -13.42
C PRO A 761 -32.86 10.51 -12.89
N SER A 762 -32.82 9.20 -13.13
CA SER A 762 -31.62 8.37 -12.87
C SER A 762 -30.48 8.77 -13.80
N LEU A 763 -29.25 8.69 -13.32
CA LEU A 763 -28.06 8.80 -14.15
C LEU A 763 -27.73 7.41 -14.71
N GLU A 764 -27.84 7.20 -16.02
CA GLU A 764 -27.63 5.89 -16.67
C GLU A 764 -26.18 5.74 -17.16
N PHE A 765 -25.60 4.54 -16.97
CA PHE A 765 -24.26 4.19 -17.45
C PHE A 765 -24.29 3.05 -18.47
N ASP A 766 -23.31 3.06 -19.36
CA ASP A 766 -23.03 1.96 -20.29
C ASP A 766 -21.94 1.06 -19.70
N ASP A 767 -22.27 -0.19 -19.35
CA ASP A 767 -21.36 -1.02 -18.54
C ASP A 767 -20.18 -1.61 -19.31
N GLU A 768 -20.23 -1.64 -20.66
CA GLU A 768 -19.12 -2.19 -21.47
C GLU A 768 -17.82 -1.39 -21.32
N LEU A 769 -17.91 -0.11 -20.98
CA LEU A 769 -16.77 0.78 -20.74
C LEU A 769 -16.24 0.72 -19.30
N HIS A 770 -17.03 0.19 -18.36
CA HIS A 770 -16.79 0.37 -16.92
C HIS A 770 -15.52 -0.35 -16.43
N SER A 771 -15.21 -1.53 -16.98
CA SER A 771 -14.01 -2.30 -16.60
C SER A 771 -12.70 -1.65 -17.08
N LYS A 772 -12.73 -0.95 -18.23
CA LYS A 772 -11.58 -0.21 -18.76
C LYS A 772 -11.37 1.11 -18.02
N ASP A 773 -12.43 1.85 -17.72
CA ASP A 773 -12.33 3.15 -17.04
C ASP A 773 -11.86 2.98 -15.57
N LEU A 774 -12.34 1.94 -14.86
CA LEU A 774 -11.90 1.63 -13.48
C LEU A 774 -10.45 1.14 -13.39
N SER A 775 -9.98 0.39 -14.41
CA SER A 775 -8.58 -0.06 -14.49
C SER A 775 -7.62 1.06 -14.92
N ALA A 776 -8.12 2.07 -15.64
CA ALA A 776 -7.38 3.28 -16.02
C ALA A 776 -7.31 4.34 -14.89
N GLY A 777 -8.00 4.13 -13.78
CA GLY A 777 -8.00 5.04 -12.64
C GLY A 777 -8.98 6.21 -12.73
N GLU A 778 -9.75 6.36 -13.82
CA GLU A 778 -10.68 7.48 -13.99
C GLU A 778 -11.76 7.49 -12.90
N VAL A 779 -11.97 8.65 -12.26
CA VAL A 779 -13.06 8.83 -11.31
C VAL A 779 -14.38 8.80 -12.07
N THR A 780 -15.14 7.72 -11.90
CA THR A 780 -16.39 7.54 -12.63
C THR A 780 -17.52 8.40 -12.05
N LEU A 781 -17.49 8.71 -10.75
CA LEU A 781 -18.45 9.57 -10.04
C LEU A 781 -17.73 10.37 -8.95
N GLY A 782 -17.90 11.69 -8.90
CA GLY A 782 -17.27 12.56 -7.89
C GLY A 782 -18.25 13.10 -6.83
N GLU A 783 -17.95 14.29 -6.29
CA GLU A 783 -18.68 14.89 -5.16
C GLU A 783 -20.11 15.32 -5.55
N LEU A 784 -21.06 15.12 -4.63
CA LEU A 784 -22.43 15.62 -4.72
C LEU A 784 -22.50 16.95 -3.96
N ALA A 785 -23.10 17.97 -4.56
CA ALA A 785 -23.45 19.19 -3.85
C ALA A 785 -24.88 19.62 -4.20
N VAL A 786 -25.57 20.23 -3.25
CA VAL A 786 -26.98 20.61 -3.39
C VAL A 786 -27.19 22.01 -2.84
N SER A 787 -27.93 22.84 -3.57
CA SER A 787 -28.37 24.16 -3.13
C SER A 787 -29.69 24.51 -3.79
N ASP A 788 -30.67 24.99 -3.02
CA ASP A 788 -31.99 25.37 -3.51
C ASP A 788 -32.66 24.28 -4.36
N LYS A 789 -32.57 23.01 -3.92
CA LYS A 789 -33.03 21.80 -4.66
C LYS A 789 -32.40 21.61 -6.05
N THR A 790 -31.28 22.27 -6.32
CA THR A 790 -30.46 22.05 -7.52
C THR A 790 -29.32 21.12 -7.14
N PHE A 791 -29.21 19.99 -7.83
CA PHE A 791 -28.25 18.94 -7.57
C PHE A 791 -27.10 19.04 -8.56
N TYR A 792 -25.88 19.00 -8.06
CA TYR A 792 -24.65 19.06 -8.83
C TYR A 792 -23.82 17.79 -8.58
N ILE A 793 -23.33 17.17 -9.64
CA ILE A 793 -22.56 15.93 -9.52
C ILE A 793 -21.48 15.86 -10.61
N GLU A 794 -20.26 15.49 -10.22
CA GLU A 794 -19.24 15.12 -11.19
C GLU A 794 -19.50 13.71 -11.71
N TYR A 795 -19.53 13.56 -13.02
CA TYR A 795 -19.58 12.27 -13.69
C TYR A 795 -18.64 12.28 -14.90
N ARG A 796 -17.76 11.28 -15.01
CA ARG A 796 -16.73 11.21 -16.09
C ARG A 796 -16.00 12.54 -16.31
N ARG A 797 -15.53 13.13 -15.21
CA ARG A 797 -14.76 14.39 -15.22
C ARG A 797 -15.54 15.61 -15.67
N GLU A 798 -16.86 15.53 -15.82
CA GLU A 798 -17.71 16.66 -16.19
C GLU A 798 -18.73 16.95 -15.09
N LEU A 799 -19.02 18.22 -14.84
CA LEU A 799 -20.00 18.64 -13.85
C LEU A 799 -21.38 18.72 -14.48
N PHE A 800 -22.32 17.96 -13.93
CA PHE A 800 -23.73 17.97 -14.32
C PHE A 800 -24.58 18.63 -13.25
N LYS A 801 -25.69 19.25 -13.68
CA LYS A 801 -26.73 19.79 -12.81
C LYS A 801 -28.12 19.25 -13.14
N CYS A 802 -28.98 19.17 -12.14
CA CYS A 802 -30.36 18.73 -12.31
C CYS A 802 -31.28 19.33 -11.25
N LYS A 803 -32.55 19.60 -11.61
CA LYS A 803 -33.61 20.00 -10.67
C LYS A 803 -34.77 18.99 -10.74
N PRO A 804 -35.47 18.73 -9.62
CA PRO A 804 -36.68 17.92 -9.63
C PRO A 804 -37.69 18.43 -10.67
N GLY A 805 -38.24 17.53 -11.49
CA GLY A 805 -39.17 17.83 -12.58
C GLY A 805 -38.52 17.97 -13.96
N THR A 806 -37.18 17.97 -14.04
CA THR A 806 -36.48 17.94 -15.33
C THR A 806 -36.37 16.52 -15.90
N LEU A 807 -36.31 16.39 -17.24
CA LEU A 807 -36.29 15.08 -17.91
C LEU A 807 -34.91 14.41 -17.92
N LYS A 808 -33.82 15.18 -17.85
CA LYS A 808 -32.44 14.68 -17.91
C LYS A 808 -31.48 15.61 -17.19
N TRP A 809 -30.35 15.04 -16.74
CA TRP A 809 -29.19 15.79 -16.26
C TRP A 809 -28.65 16.71 -17.37
N GLN A 810 -28.29 17.93 -16.99
CA GLN A 810 -27.76 18.94 -17.88
C GLN A 810 -26.27 19.13 -17.61
N SER A 811 -25.44 19.11 -18.66
CA SER A 811 -24.04 19.50 -18.55
C SER A 811 -23.92 20.99 -18.18
N THR A 812 -22.95 21.32 -17.34
CA THR A 812 -22.56 22.71 -17.04
C THR A 812 -21.46 23.23 -17.96
N GLY A 813 -20.96 22.39 -18.88
CA GLY A 813 -19.82 22.68 -19.76
C GLY A 813 -18.45 22.66 -19.06
N LEU A 814 -18.41 22.40 -17.75
CA LEU A 814 -17.17 22.35 -16.99
C LEU A 814 -16.60 20.92 -16.95
N THR A 815 -15.42 20.74 -17.53
CA THR A 815 -14.75 19.44 -17.65
C THR A 815 -13.32 19.49 -17.09
N ASP A 816 -12.96 18.50 -16.27
CA ASP A 816 -11.58 18.29 -15.83
C ASP A 816 -10.75 17.74 -17.00
N SER A 817 -9.70 18.46 -17.39
CA SER A 817 -8.70 17.98 -18.35
C SER A 817 -7.33 17.69 -17.71
N GLY A 818 -7.20 17.89 -16.39
CA GLY A 818 -5.98 17.67 -15.62
C GLY A 818 -5.50 16.22 -15.65
N LYS A 819 -4.20 16.00 -15.78
CA LYS A 819 -3.65 14.63 -15.69
C LYS A 819 -3.87 14.11 -14.27
N GLN A 820 -4.36 12.88 -14.15
CA GLN A 820 -4.51 12.23 -12.86
C GLN A 820 -3.13 11.92 -12.26
N PRO A 821 -2.82 12.39 -11.04
CA PRO A 821 -1.68 11.86 -10.29
C PRO A 821 -1.96 10.38 -10.02
N ALA A 822 -1.00 9.48 -10.26
CA ALA A 822 -1.15 8.02 -10.13
C ALA A 822 -1.80 7.55 -8.80
N ASN A 823 -1.75 8.41 -7.76
CA ASN A 823 -2.22 8.12 -6.40
C ASN A 823 -3.46 8.92 -5.94
N SER A 824 -4.15 9.68 -6.80
CA SER A 824 -5.38 10.40 -6.42
C SER A 824 -6.60 9.91 -7.21
N ARG A 825 -7.55 9.27 -6.51
CA ARG A 825 -8.90 8.96 -7.03
C ARG A 825 -9.93 10.05 -6.67
N LYS A 826 -9.50 11.18 -6.12
CA LYS A 826 -10.41 12.28 -5.79
C LYS A 826 -10.76 13.07 -7.05
N GLY A 827 -12.04 13.41 -7.17
CA GLY A 827 -12.58 14.18 -8.27
C GLY A 827 -12.53 15.69 -8.05
N PHE A 828 -13.51 16.41 -8.57
CA PHE A 828 -13.78 17.78 -8.19
C PHE A 828 -13.92 17.89 -6.68
N GLN A 829 -13.38 19.00 -6.15
CA GLN A 829 -13.82 19.50 -4.86
C GLN A 829 -14.85 20.59 -5.14
N LEU A 830 -16.08 20.40 -4.68
CA LEU A 830 -17.25 21.18 -5.06
C LEU A 830 -17.92 21.77 -3.82
N ALA A 831 -18.24 23.05 -3.87
CA ALA A 831 -19.10 23.71 -2.89
C ALA A 831 -20.11 24.62 -3.60
N VAL A 832 -21.34 24.65 -3.08
CA VAL A 832 -22.45 25.44 -3.63
C VAL A 832 -23.15 26.20 -2.51
N SER A 833 -23.57 27.43 -2.79
CA SER A 833 -24.40 28.25 -1.89
C SER A 833 -25.23 29.23 -2.71
N GLY A 834 -26.55 29.07 -2.67
CA GLY A 834 -27.48 29.76 -3.55
C GLY A 834 -27.15 29.47 -5.02
N LYS A 835 -26.86 30.54 -5.77
CA LYS A 835 -26.43 30.48 -7.19
C LYS A 835 -24.91 30.40 -7.37
N THR A 836 -24.14 30.52 -6.29
CA THR A 836 -22.68 30.58 -6.34
C THR A 836 -22.11 29.18 -6.23
N ILE A 837 -21.17 28.85 -7.10
CA ILE A 837 -20.50 27.55 -7.16
C ILE A 837 -19.00 27.77 -7.21
N TYR A 838 -18.24 26.99 -6.42
CA TYR A 838 -16.80 26.84 -6.58
C TYR A 838 -16.44 25.39 -6.89
N VAL A 839 -15.54 25.21 -7.87
CA VAL A 839 -15.05 23.91 -8.30
C VAL A 839 -13.53 23.93 -8.35
N GLY A 840 -12.91 23.17 -7.44
CA GLY A 840 -11.48 22.87 -7.46
C GLY A 840 -11.19 21.69 -8.37
N MET A 841 -10.32 21.90 -9.35
CA MET A 841 -9.88 20.92 -10.34
C MET A 841 -8.67 20.11 -9.86
N ARG A 842 -8.43 18.96 -10.48
CA ARG A 842 -7.26 18.10 -10.19
C ARG A 842 -5.93 18.74 -10.58
N ASP A 843 -5.92 19.67 -11.53
CA ASP A 843 -4.74 20.41 -11.96
C ASP A 843 -4.42 21.62 -11.05
N GLY A 844 -5.19 21.84 -9.98
CA GLY A 844 -5.02 22.93 -9.04
C GLY A 844 -5.78 24.21 -9.40
N LYS A 845 -6.52 24.23 -10.52
CA LYS A 845 -7.35 25.38 -10.88
C LYS A 845 -8.62 25.48 -10.05
N LEU A 846 -9.02 26.70 -9.72
CA LEU A 846 -10.27 27.00 -9.05
C LEU A 846 -11.18 27.77 -10.00
N PHE A 847 -12.38 27.23 -10.24
CA PHE A 847 -13.41 27.86 -11.04
C PHE A 847 -14.56 28.34 -10.16
N GLN A 848 -15.18 29.44 -10.56
CA GLN A 848 -16.31 30.06 -9.88
C GLN A 848 -17.45 30.32 -10.88
N SER A 849 -18.69 30.14 -10.43
CA SER A 849 -19.91 30.55 -11.13
C SER A 849 -20.84 31.30 -10.18
N PHE A 850 -21.57 32.29 -10.69
CA PHE A 850 -22.60 33.05 -9.95
C PHE A 850 -24.03 32.83 -10.50
N ASP A 851 -24.16 31.98 -11.52
CA ASP A 851 -25.39 31.78 -12.29
C ASP A 851 -25.77 30.29 -12.40
N GLU A 852 -25.58 29.57 -11.29
CA GLU A 852 -25.90 28.14 -11.17
C GLU A 852 -25.11 27.26 -12.15
N GLY A 853 -23.88 27.62 -12.49
CA GLY A 853 -23.00 26.85 -13.37
C GLY A 853 -23.36 26.99 -14.85
N THR A 854 -23.88 28.16 -15.24
CA THR A 854 -24.17 28.47 -16.65
C THR A 854 -22.95 29.15 -17.29
N THR A 855 -22.24 30.00 -16.54
CA THR A 855 -20.96 30.58 -16.90
C THR A 855 -19.91 30.33 -15.82
N TRP A 856 -18.64 30.27 -16.24
CA TRP A 856 -17.51 29.94 -15.37
C TRP A 856 -16.39 30.97 -15.51
N LYS A 857 -15.83 31.40 -14.37
CA LYS A 857 -14.65 32.25 -14.24
C LYS A 857 -13.52 31.46 -13.61
N ASP A 858 -12.35 31.44 -14.25
CA ASP A 858 -11.12 30.93 -13.63
C ASP A 858 -10.60 31.97 -12.62
N VAL A 859 -10.63 31.63 -11.33
CA VAL A 859 -10.15 32.50 -10.24
C VAL A 859 -8.75 32.15 -9.77
N THR A 860 -8.12 31.13 -10.37
CA THR A 860 -6.75 30.69 -10.07
C THR A 860 -5.73 31.84 -10.08
N PRO A 861 -5.76 32.79 -11.05
CA PRO A 861 -4.83 33.92 -11.07
C PRO A 861 -4.91 34.83 -9.84
N ASN A 862 -6.05 34.84 -9.13
CA ASN A 862 -6.27 35.66 -7.94
C ASN A 862 -5.81 34.98 -6.65
N LEU A 863 -5.37 33.72 -6.72
CA LEU A 863 -4.98 32.96 -5.54
C LEU A 863 -3.58 33.37 -5.07
N PRO A 864 -3.40 33.68 -3.76
CA PRO A 864 -2.11 34.11 -3.21
C PRO A 864 -1.12 32.95 -3.04
N LEU A 865 -1.56 31.71 -3.26
CA LEU A 865 -0.76 30.50 -3.13
C LEU A 865 -0.88 29.65 -4.39
N GLN A 866 0.25 29.10 -4.83
CA GLN A 866 0.30 28.04 -5.84
C GLN A 866 0.33 26.69 -5.12
N PHE A 867 -0.65 25.84 -5.38
CA PHE A 867 -0.82 24.56 -4.71
C PHE A 867 -1.29 23.50 -5.72
N LYS A 868 -1.11 22.23 -5.40
CA LYS A 868 -1.36 21.13 -6.34
C LYS A 868 -2.66 20.40 -6.05
N ARG A 869 -3.18 20.49 -4.82
CA ARG A 869 -4.32 19.68 -4.38
C ARG A 869 -5.27 20.50 -3.52
N PHE A 870 -6.55 20.50 -3.91
CA PHE A 870 -7.65 20.87 -3.03
C PHE A 870 -7.92 19.71 -2.06
N LYS A 871 -8.13 20.04 -0.79
CA LYS A 871 -8.54 19.08 0.24
C LYS A 871 -10.02 19.14 0.53
N GLU A 872 -10.55 20.35 0.67
CA GLU A 872 -11.95 20.63 0.98
C GLU A 872 -12.29 22.08 0.58
N ILE A 873 -13.52 22.33 0.13
CA ILE A 873 -14.08 23.66 -0.10
C ILE A 873 -15.42 23.72 0.63
N THR A 874 -15.66 24.76 1.40
CA THR A 874 -16.92 24.93 2.14
C THR A 874 -17.34 26.39 2.25
N PHE A 875 -18.63 26.63 2.46
CA PHE A 875 -19.21 27.95 2.68
C PHE A 875 -19.57 28.16 4.14
N VAL A 876 -19.31 29.36 4.65
CA VAL A 876 -19.86 29.87 5.92
C VAL A 876 -20.42 31.27 5.69
N GLY A 877 -21.74 31.39 5.78
CA GLY A 877 -22.45 32.59 5.34
C GLY A 877 -22.12 32.93 3.89
N SER A 878 -21.66 34.15 3.65
CA SER A 878 -21.22 34.61 2.32
C SER A 878 -19.75 34.31 1.99
N SER A 879 -19.00 33.70 2.90
CA SER A 879 -17.56 33.46 2.72
C SER A 879 -17.29 32.03 2.29
N VAL A 880 -16.37 31.85 1.35
CA VAL A 880 -15.82 30.55 0.95
C VAL A 880 -14.50 30.30 1.65
N TYR A 881 -14.28 29.06 2.09
CA TYR A 881 -13.04 28.57 2.66
C TYR A 881 -12.51 27.41 1.81
N VAL A 882 -11.23 27.48 1.45
CA VAL A 882 -10.55 26.50 0.59
C VAL A 882 -9.34 25.96 1.31
N SER A 883 -9.39 24.67 1.67
CA SER A 883 -8.25 23.95 2.26
C SER A 883 -7.41 23.29 1.16
N THR A 884 -6.09 23.40 1.25
CA THR A 884 -5.13 22.92 0.24
C THR A 884 -3.94 22.19 0.86
N ASP A 885 -3.04 21.67 0.03
CA ASP A 885 -1.73 21.15 0.48
C ASP A 885 -0.72 22.24 0.88
N LYS A 886 -1.10 23.53 0.84
CA LYS A 886 -0.24 24.69 1.20
C LYS A 886 -0.82 25.62 2.26
N GLY A 887 -2.04 25.36 2.73
CA GLY A 887 -2.73 26.18 3.73
C GLY A 887 -4.22 26.35 3.43
N VAL A 888 -4.88 27.16 4.25
CA VAL A 888 -6.31 27.49 4.08
C VAL A 888 -6.45 28.92 3.57
N LEU A 889 -7.28 29.09 2.55
CA LEU A 889 -7.60 30.35 1.89
C LEU A 889 -9.06 30.72 2.17
N THR A 890 -9.36 32.01 2.22
CA THR A 890 -10.75 32.49 2.32
C THR A 890 -11.00 33.69 1.41
N SER A 891 -12.24 33.81 0.93
CA SER A 891 -12.73 34.96 0.16
C SER A 891 -14.23 35.15 0.37
N GLN A 892 -14.72 36.38 0.21
CA GLN A 892 -16.16 36.69 0.22
C GLN A 892 -16.76 36.74 -1.19
N ASN A 893 -15.95 37.05 -2.20
CA ASN A 893 -16.42 37.29 -3.57
C ASN A 893 -15.60 36.55 -4.64
N GLY A 894 -14.52 35.86 -4.27
CA GLY A 894 -13.61 35.18 -5.19
C GLY A 894 -12.60 36.08 -5.90
N GLU A 895 -12.62 37.38 -5.63
CA GLU A 895 -11.68 38.35 -6.21
C GLU A 895 -10.49 38.62 -5.29
N HIS A 896 -10.77 38.82 -4.01
CA HIS A 896 -9.73 39.04 -3.00
C HIS A 896 -9.64 37.81 -2.09
N TRP A 897 -8.45 37.20 -2.05
CA TRP A 897 -8.18 35.99 -1.29
C TRP A 897 -7.16 36.27 -0.19
N ARG A 898 -7.44 35.75 1.00
CA ARG A 898 -6.55 35.85 2.16
C ARG A 898 -6.10 34.47 2.61
N VAL A 899 -4.82 34.34 2.93
CA VAL A 899 -4.25 33.14 3.56
C VAL A 899 -4.51 33.21 5.06
N LEU A 900 -5.11 32.16 5.62
CA LEU A 900 -5.31 32.02 7.06
C LEU A 900 -4.06 31.43 7.71
N THR A 901 -3.69 31.99 8.85
CA THR A 901 -2.50 31.62 9.62
C THR A 901 -2.86 31.42 11.08
N ASP A 902 -2.01 30.73 11.83
CA ASP A 902 -2.17 30.66 13.28
C ASP A 902 -1.69 31.95 13.98
N THR A 903 -1.72 31.92 15.31
CA THR A 903 -1.29 33.03 16.16
C THR A 903 0.20 33.36 16.02
N GLU A 904 1.02 32.41 15.57
CA GLU A 904 2.46 32.58 15.33
C GLU A 904 2.76 33.05 13.90
N GLY A 905 1.74 33.08 13.03
CA GLY A 905 1.87 33.49 11.63
C GLY A 905 2.14 32.32 10.68
N GLU A 906 2.13 31.09 11.18
CA GLU A 906 2.39 29.89 10.40
C GLU A 906 1.14 29.43 9.64
N ARG A 907 1.39 28.79 8.50
CA ARG A 907 0.32 28.26 7.63
C ARG A 907 -0.02 26.84 8.03
N LEU A 908 -1.23 26.64 8.53
CA LEU A 908 -1.71 25.30 8.88
C LEU A 908 -2.23 24.56 7.65
N ILE A 909 -1.73 23.35 7.45
CA ILE A 909 -2.24 22.41 6.46
C ILE A 909 -3.39 21.62 7.07
N VAL A 910 -4.60 22.18 6.99
CA VAL A 910 -5.83 21.56 7.51
C VAL A 910 -6.22 20.36 6.64
N ALA A 911 -6.56 19.23 7.26
CA ALA A 911 -6.99 18.02 6.57
C ALA A 911 -8.49 18.03 6.25
N SER A 912 -9.32 18.52 7.18
CA SER A 912 -10.76 18.65 7.02
C SER A 912 -11.28 19.83 7.84
N LEU A 913 -12.37 20.45 7.36
CA LEU A 913 -13.06 21.58 7.96
C LEU A 913 -14.41 21.14 8.53
N ALA A 914 -14.87 21.81 9.58
CA ALA A 914 -16.22 21.70 10.10
C ALA A 914 -16.74 23.09 10.49
N VAL A 915 -18.06 23.24 10.49
CA VAL A 915 -18.72 24.53 10.72
C VAL A 915 -19.78 24.36 11.80
N ASP A 916 -19.79 25.27 12.77
CA ASP A 916 -20.84 25.45 13.77
C ASP A 916 -21.45 26.84 13.59
N ASP A 917 -22.57 26.93 12.86
CA ASP A 917 -23.30 28.16 12.45
C ASP A 917 -22.43 29.26 11.81
N THR A 918 -21.53 29.87 12.61
CA THR A 918 -20.61 30.95 12.23
C THR A 918 -19.14 30.61 12.47
N THR A 919 -18.82 29.58 13.25
CA THR A 919 -17.45 29.25 13.64
C THR A 919 -16.88 28.16 12.74
N VAL A 920 -15.67 28.38 12.24
CA VAL A 920 -14.93 27.39 11.44
C VAL A 920 -13.94 26.65 12.32
N TYR A 921 -14.00 25.33 12.27
CA TYR A 921 -13.02 24.43 12.84
C TYR A 921 -12.21 23.76 11.75
N GLY A 922 -10.93 23.53 12.01
CA GLY A 922 -10.03 22.80 11.14
C GLY A 922 -9.23 21.80 11.95
N VAL A 923 -8.99 20.63 11.39
CA VAL A 923 -8.16 19.61 12.04
C VAL A 923 -6.99 19.20 11.16
N CYS A 924 -5.83 19.01 11.77
CA CYS A 924 -4.65 18.43 11.15
C CYS A 924 -3.99 17.46 12.14
N ASN A 925 -2.91 16.79 11.74
CA ASN A 925 -2.24 15.82 12.62
C ASN A 925 -1.82 16.48 13.96
N ALA A 926 -1.37 17.74 13.94
CA ALA A 926 -0.97 18.47 15.13
C ALA A 926 -2.12 18.79 16.11
N GLY A 927 -3.38 18.72 15.67
CA GLY A 927 -4.56 18.88 16.51
C GLY A 927 -5.74 19.57 15.82
N ALA A 928 -6.77 19.92 16.60
CA ALA A 928 -7.88 20.74 16.13
C ALA A 928 -7.68 22.21 16.48
N TYR A 929 -8.15 23.06 15.58
CA TYR A 929 -8.02 24.50 15.62
C TYR A 929 -9.39 25.14 15.37
N ARG A 930 -9.68 26.21 16.11
CA ARG A 930 -10.82 27.09 15.93
C ARG A 930 -10.34 28.36 15.25
N LEU A 931 -11.03 28.80 14.21
CA LEU A 931 -10.78 30.10 13.59
C LEU A 931 -11.44 31.18 14.45
N ASP A 932 -10.66 32.20 14.84
CA ASP A 932 -11.21 33.34 15.55
C ASP A 932 -11.77 34.43 14.62
N ASN A 933 -12.42 35.44 15.21
CA ASN A 933 -13.03 36.56 14.50
C ASN A 933 -12.02 37.43 13.72
N HIS A 934 -10.72 37.29 13.99
CA HIS A 934 -9.65 37.99 13.27
C HIS A 934 -9.08 37.15 12.11
N GLY A 935 -9.58 35.93 11.89
CA GLY A 935 -9.09 35.01 10.88
C GLY A 935 -7.79 34.32 11.27
N LYS A 936 -7.55 34.13 12.57
CA LYS A 936 -6.40 33.40 13.12
C LYS A 936 -6.81 32.06 13.69
N TRP A 937 -6.03 31.03 13.38
CA TRP A 937 -6.23 29.69 13.94
C TRP A 937 -5.73 29.63 15.38
N LYS A 938 -6.61 29.23 16.31
CA LYS A 938 -6.29 28.96 17.71
C LYS A 938 -6.44 27.47 17.97
N LYS A 939 -5.39 26.85 18.49
CA LYS A 939 -5.41 25.42 18.84
C LYS A 939 -6.38 25.19 20.00
N VAL A 940 -7.34 24.27 19.82
CA VAL A 940 -8.34 23.89 20.83
C VAL A 940 -8.20 22.46 21.32
N SER A 941 -7.45 21.62 20.60
CA SER A 941 -7.20 20.23 20.96
C SER A 941 -5.75 19.82 20.60
N PRO A 942 -5.12 18.89 21.36
CA PRO A 942 -3.81 18.34 21.07
C PRO A 942 -3.82 17.44 19.82
N GLU A 943 -2.66 16.83 19.57
CA GLU A 943 -2.39 15.96 18.42
C GLU A 943 -3.44 14.86 18.24
N VAL A 944 -3.78 14.61 16.98
CA VAL A 944 -4.74 13.57 16.58
C VAL A 944 -4.02 12.23 16.49
N PRO A 945 -4.58 11.13 17.00
CA PRO A 945 -3.87 9.84 17.12
C PRO A 945 -3.60 9.11 15.80
N ASP A 946 -4.13 9.56 14.66
CA ASP A 946 -3.99 8.94 13.33
C ASP A 946 -4.41 9.93 12.22
N GLY A 947 -4.13 9.59 10.96
CA GLY A 947 -4.50 10.41 9.81
C GLY A 947 -6.01 10.63 9.70
N ILE A 948 -6.42 11.89 9.52
CA ILE A 948 -7.83 12.31 9.50
C ILE A 948 -8.46 12.06 8.14
N ARG A 949 -9.70 11.55 8.14
CA ARG A 949 -10.56 11.50 6.95
C ARG A 949 -11.56 12.63 6.88
N GLU A 950 -12.27 12.88 7.99
CA GLU A 950 -13.36 13.85 8.04
C GLU A 950 -13.54 14.35 9.46
N LEU A 951 -13.96 15.61 9.58
CA LEU A 951 -14.27 16.32 10.81
C LEU A 951 -15.72 16.78 10.75
N VAL A 952 -16.48 16.59 11.83
CA VAL A 952 -17.79 17.22 12.00
C VAL A 952 -17.91 17.81 13.39
N PHE A 953 -18.72 18.85 13.49
CA PHE A 953 -19.13 19.43 14.77
C PHE A 953 -20.55 18.98 15.09
N ALA A 954 -20.78 18.49 16.30
CA ALA A 954 -22.11 18.17 16.81
C ALA A 954 -22.12 18.20 18.35
N ASN A 955 -23.20 18.68 18.97
CA ASN A 955 -23.41 18.63 20.42
C ASN A 955 -22.21 19.20 21.23
N ASN A 956 -21.64 20.32 20.79
CA ASN A 956 -20.45 20.97 21.37
C ASN A 956 -19.20 20.05 21.45
N LYS A 957 -19.12 19.08 20.54
CA LYS A 957 -17.99 18.18 20.37
C LYS A 957 -17.53 18.23 18.92
N LEU A 958 -16.22 18.10 18.73
CA LEU A 958 -15.64 17.76 17.45
C LEU A 958 -15.52 16.25 17.37
N TYR A 959 -16.04 15.68 16.29
CA TYR A 959 -15.92 14.28 15.95
C TYR A 959 -15.03 14.13 14.73
N ILE A 960 -14.12 13.16 14.77
CA ILE A 960 -13.29 12.80 13.64
C ILE A 960 -13.44 11.32 13.34
N ILE A 961 -13.41 10.99 12.05
CA ILE A 961 -13.05 9.64 11.61
C ILE A 961 -11.61 9.63 11.10
N THR A 962 -10.89 8.61 11.50
CA THR A 962 -9.48 8.40 11.14
C THR A 962 -9.34 7.31 10.08
N ASN A 963 -8.17 7.22 9.46
CA ASN A 963 -7.88 6.23 8.41
C ASN A 963 -7.86 4.79 8.93
N LYS A 964 -7.36 4.58 10.16
CA LYS A 964 -7.10 3.24 10.72
C LYS A 964 -7.64 3.06 12.14
N ARG A 965 -7.89 4.11 12.92
CA ARG A 965 -8.24 3.97 14.36
C ARG A 965 -9.70 4.22 14.70
N GLY A 966 -10.55 4.34 13.69
CA GLY A 966 -11.98 4.54 13.87
C GLY A 966 -12.32 5.99 14.21
N MET A 967 -13.28 6.17 15.12
CA MET A 967 -13.85 7.48 15.43
C MET A 967 -13.34 7.99 16.78
N PHE A 968 -13.02 9.28 16.85
CA PHE A 968 -12.65 9.97 18.09
C PHE A 968 -13.51 11.21 18.27
N HIS A 969 -13.63 11.67 19.50
CA HIS A 969 -14.24 12.95 19.79
C HIS A 969 -13.46 13.73 20.84
N VAL A 970 -13.61 15.05 20.81
CA VAL A 970 -13.13 15.96 21.85
C VAL A 970 -14.24 16.96 22.17
N SER A 971 -14.50 17.13 23.47
CA SER A 971 -15.46 18.14 23.94
C SER A 971 -14.80 19.50 23.91
N LEU A 972 -15.45 20.47 23.27
CA LEU A 972 -15.02 21.86 23.34
C LEU A 972 -15.52 22.41 24.69
N GLY A 973 -14.64 23.05 25.45
CA GLY A 973 -15.02 23.59 26.76
C GLY A 973 -16.15 24.61 26.58
N ASN A 974 -17.11 24.65 27.51
CA ASN A 974 -18.08 25.74 27.57
C ASN A 974 -17.34 27.02 27.95
N GLU A 975 -16.79 27.76 26.99
CA GLU A 975 -16.45 29.16 27.20
C GLU A 975 -17.77 29.93 27.21
N LYS A 976 -18.39 30.03 28.40
CA LYS A 976 -19.43 31.04 28.63
C LYS A 976 -18.77 32.42 28.55
N GLY A 977 -19.18 33.22 27.56
CA GLY A 977 -19.08 34.69 27.57
C GLY A 977 -17.83 35.26 26.94
#